data_AF-A0A7J9ZIE5-F1
#
_entry.id   AF-A0A7J9ZIE5-F1
#
_cell.length_a   1.000
_cell.length_b   1.000
_cell.length_c   1.000
_cell.angle_alpha   90.00
_cell.angle_beta   90.00
_cell.angle_gamma   90.00
#
_symmetry.space_group_name_H-M   'P 1'
#
loop_
_entity.id
_entity.type
_entity.pdbx_description
1 polymer ?
#
loop_
_entity_poly.entity_id
_entity_poly.type
_entity_poly.pdbx_seq_one_letter_code
_entity_poly.pdbx_strand_id
1 'polypeptide(L)'
;MEIWEWAAATREDLVAKGRDGLAAALGAIPEQAMAGNVAQIDALAPGVLAEAADAGVPGIEAYVRHWRLYARVNARKEGAAALEEAGALVADTADEDADACPQSVCAILDLVTAQVNIDGPGTAGARAELISDGLSRVGVERTCHACLTRAMAEVMADEGRAEAAIDHLNQATETMVAAGHRPPPWYAFGYLRALRDLDLPAQGLDLVMQLEQALAELPSGQAVDVRRSVAFARARLLAWMARTGQAETADALAALPAPELADATPDLRADWADAVENLVALGAHPNDWTLGRLLTSWVTYFERAGSMRPGLEMALAAGRLAAEREARPPAEWALRHAEEALARLRRAYAGGDTPGDAAGDGAAAERAAADLTEDLADDIAEVAEALEALPEPELPVPAKELVAYLRADEVPDPERHAALIAVALREAPRDAELLTAYGQSTAALELAELAVGPLWAAVEDDPGDPGYVLPQLETLLRAGDADGLERLAGLAGERAPVLGHWVRARLRAAQGEAEGAVEECAAVAELDPGALNARRLWADLVTERGDWAAAHRLRREIVDLQQEPEPTDWWALAVAGTAAGAWADVRAAAAALELDVDAGEGPIDEQWHPVRVAFPDPVGEVREALALRTGPATARVAQVLPQGQGINAGDLVLFEPAPMEPVPEEPEERAAYVPLFARLTVLEDAGFSSFVYDGVYPGDGPWQEFRQALAERSWPTWDYLLPEDDGGYRVTGPEGTVHPGVYGLLALPPGTDPAEADRALTELTAAWDGPLAWVDLARAAGADPARHEKIITDYGL
;
A
#
# COMPACT_ATOMS: atom_id res chain seq x y z
N MET A 1 6.30 -2.49 -32.92
CA MET A 1 4.98 -2.84 -32.34
C MET A 1 4.80 -1.98 -31.10
N GLU A 2 3.59 -1.46 -30.83
CA GLU A 2 3.32 -0.75 -29.57
C GLU A 2 3.27 -1.73 -28.39
N ILE A 3 3.59 -1.27 -27.18
CA ILE A 3 3.73 -2.18 -26.02
C ILE A 3 2.40 -2.84 -25.67
N TRP A 4 1.30 -2.11 -25.78
CA TRP A 4 -0.04 -2.63 -25.51
C TRP A 4 -0.50 -3.63 -26.56
N GLU A 5 -0.07 -3.44 -27.82
CA GLU A 5 -0.31 -4.41 -28.90
C GLU A 5 0.47 -5.70 -28.64
N TRP A 6 1.74 -5.58 -28.23
CA TRP A 6 2.57 -6.72 -27.85
C TRP A 6 1.97 -7.49 -26.66
N ALA A 7 1.55 -6.76 -25.61
CA ALA A 7 0.96 -7.37 -24.42
C ALA A 7 -0.35 -8.09 -24.75
N ALA A 8 -1.23 -7.49 -25.54
CA ALA A 8 -2.48 -8.11 -25.97
C ALA A 8 -2.23 -9.39 -26.79
N ALA A 9 -1.36 -9.33 -27.79
CA ALA A 9 -1.01 -10.49 -28.62
C ALA A 9 -0.36 -11.61 -27.79
N THR A 10 0.50 -11.26 -26.84
CA THR A 10 1.17 -12.22 -25.95
C THR A 10 0.17 -12.89 -25.00
N ARG A 11 -0.79 -12.14 -24.46
CA ARG A 11 -1.86 -12.69 -23.62
C ARG A 11 -2.74 -13.68 -24.39
N GLU A 12 -3.12 -13.35 -25.63
CA GLU A 12 -3.89 -14.26 -26.49
C GLU A 12 -3.14 -15.58 -26.76
N ASP A 13 -1.84 -15.51 -27.04
CA ASP A 13 -0.99 -16.70 -27.26
C ASP A 13 -0.84 -17.55 -25.98
N LEU A 14 -0.72 -16.91 -24.81
CA LEU A 14 -0.65 -17.61 -23.52
C LEU A 14 -1.96 -18.34 -23.17
N VAL A 15 -3.10 -17.70 -23.38
CA VAL A 15 -4.43 -18.34 -23.22
C VAL A 15 -4.57 -19.53 -24.17
N ALA A 16 -4.17 -19.38 -25.43
CA ALA A 16 -4.20 -20.48 -26.40
C ALA A 16 -3.30 -21.67 -25.99
N LYS A 17 -2.28 -21.44 -25.16
CA LYS A 17 -1.38 -22.46 -24.60
C LYS A 17 -1.84 -22.99 -23.22
N GLY A 18 -3.00 -22.56 -22.71
CA GLY A 18 -3.53 -22.97 -21.41
C GLY A 18 -2.77 -22.38 -20.22
N ARG A 19 -2.15 -21.20 -20.40
CA ARG A 19 -1.45 -20.45 -19.35
C ARG A 19 -2.25 -19.21 -18.94
N ASP A 20 -3.49 -19.42 -18.52
CA ASP A 20 -4.43 -18.34 -18.19
C ASP A 20 -3.93 -17.47 -17.01
N GLY A 21 -3.24 -18.08 -16.04
CA GLY A 21 -2.63 -17.36 -14.91
C GLY A 21 -1.57 -16.35 -15.35
N LEU A 22 -0.62 -16.77 -16.20
CA LEU A 22 0.38 -15.87 -16.77
C LEU A 22 -0.26 -14.79 -17.64
N ALA A 23 -1.25 -15.14 -18.47
CA ALA A 23 -1.97 -14.15 -19.28
C ALA A 23 -2.72 -13.10 -18.45
N ALA A 24 -3.33 -13.50 -17.33
CA ALA A 24 -3.97 -12.59 -16.39
C ALA A 24 -2.93 -11.67 -15.72
N ALA A 25 -1.79 -12.22 -15.29
CA ALA A 25 -0.72 -11.46 -14.66
C ALA A 25 -0.13 -10.38 -15.59
N LEU A 26 0.02 -10.66 -16.90
CA LEU A 26 0.48 -9.67 -17.88
C LEU A 26 -0.48 -8.47 -18.01
N GLY A 27 -1.77 -8.65 -17.73
CA GLY A 27 -2.75 -7.56 -17.67
C GLY A 27 -2.71 -6.81 -16.33
N ALA A 28 -2.63 -7.54 -15.23
CA ALA A 28 -2.72 -6.97 -13.89
C ALA A 28 -1.47 -6.18 -13.47
N ILE A 29 -0.26 -6.64 -13.80
CA ILE A 29 0.99 -6.02 -13.33
C ILE A 29 1.10 -4.52 -13.70
N PRO A 30 0.86 -4.09 -14.95
CA PRO A 30 0.85 -2.67 -15.31
C PRO A 30 -0.21 -1.85 -14.57
N GLU A 31 -1.40 -2.41 -14.38
CA GLU A 31 -2.49 -1.75 -13.65
C GLU A 31 -2.09 -1.52 -12.19
N GLN A 32 -1.52 -2.53 -11.54
CA GLN A 32 -0.99 -2.40 -10.18
C GLN A 32 0.20 -1.44 -10.10
N ALA A 33 1.04 -1.39 -11.14
CA ALA A 33 2.17 -0.48 -11.20
C ALA A 33 1.73 0.99 -11.30
N MET A 34 0.76 1.28 -12.16
CA MET A 34 0.14 2.62 -12.27
C MET A 34 -0.65 2.99 -11.01
N ALA A 35 -1.21 2.01 -10.30
CA ALA A 35 -1.85 2.24 -9.00
C ALA A 35 -0.84 2.46 -7.84
N GLY A 36 0.44 2.13 -8.03
CA GLY A 36 1.48 2.23 -7.00
C GLY A 36 1.51 1.05 -6.01
N ASN A 37 0.88 -0.07 -6.37
CA ASN A 37 0.72 -1.26 -5.53
C ASN A 37 1.95 -2.19 -5.58
N VAL A 38 3.11 -1.64 -5.21
CA VAL A 38 4.41 -2.35 -5.24
C VAL A 38 4.37 -3.68 -4.47
N ALA A 39 3.75 -3.72 -3.29
CA ALA A 39 3.65 -4.94 -2.49
C ALA A 39 2.93 -6.09 -3.22
N GLN A 40 1.88 -5.76 -4.00
CA GLN A 40 1.17 -6.76 -4.80
C GLN A 40 2.03 -7.23 -5.98
N ILE A 41 2.75 -6.32 -6.63
CA ILE A 41 3.68 -6.68 -7.71
C ILE A 41 4.81 -7.56 -7.18
N ASP A 42 5.39 -7.23 -6.02
CA ASP A 42 6.46 -8.01 -5.39
C ASP A 42 5.99 -9.40 -4.95
N ALA A 43 4.73 -9.54 -4.54
CA ALA A 43 4.14 -10.85 -4.23
C ALA A 43 3.94 -11.70 -5.49
N LEU A 44 3.52 -11.08 -6.60
CA LEU A 44 3.22 -11.78 -7.86
C LEU A 44 4.48 -12.10 -8.69
N ALA A 45 5.45 -11.18 -8.73
CA ALA A 45 6.56 -11.21 -9.66
C ALA A 45 7.40 -12.51 -9.61
N PRO A 46 7.75 -13.08 -8.45
CA PRO A 46 8.55 -14.31 -8.41
C PRO A 46 7.85 -15.49 -9.10
N GLY A 47 6.55 -15.67 -8.86
CA GLY A 47 5.75 -16.73 -9.47
C GLY A 47 5.59 -16.53 -10.98
N VAL A 48 5.30 -15.30 -11.39
CA VAL A 48 5.17 -14.90 -12.81
C VAL A 48 6.47 -15.10 -13.56
N LEU A 49 7.61 -14.71 -12.99
CA LEU A 49 8.93 -14.88 -13.60
C LEU A 49 9.32 -16.36 -13.72
N ALA A 50 9.00 -17.18 -12.71
CA ALA A 50 9.24 -18.63 -12.76
C ALA A 50 8.39 -19.31 -13.85
N GLU A 51 7.10 -18.94 -13.96
CA GLU A 51 6.21 -19.47 -14.99
C GLU A 51 6.58 -18.98 -16.39
N ALA A 52 7.02 -17.72 -16.52
CA ALA A 52 7.50 -17.15 -17.77
C ALA A 52 8.76 -17.85 -18.29
N ALA A 53 9.71 -18.18 -17.39
CA ALA A 53 10.90 -18.93 -17.73
C ALA A 53 10.56 -20.33 -18.28
N ASP A 54 9.56 -21.00 -17.72
CA ASP A 54 9.06 -22.28 -18.22
C ASP A 54 8.28 -22.13 -19.54
N ALA A 55 7.55 -21.04 -19.72
CA ALA A 55 6.80 -20.75 -20.94
C ALA A 55 7.70 -20.49 -22.16
N GLY A 56 8.94 -20.04 -21.92
CA GLY A 56 9.92 -19.74 -22.96
C GLY A 56 9.48 -18.64 -23.92
N VAL A 57 8.61 -17.72 -23.46
CA VAL A 57 8.12 -16.58 -24.26
C VAL A 57 9.09 -15.41 -24.06
N PRO A 58 9.78 -14.95 -25.13
CA PRO A 58 10.74 -13.84 -25.02
C PRO A 58 10.06 -12.54 -24.56
N GLY A 59 10.76 -11.75 -23.74
CA GLY A 59 10.34 -10.40 -23.35
C GLY A 59 9.46 -10.29 -22.11
N ILE A 60 8.85 -11.39 -21.61
CA ILE A 60 8.03 -11.33 -20.39
C ILE A 60 8.86 -10.94 -19.15
N GLU A 61 10.09 -11.44 -19.05
CA GLU A 61 10.98 -11.08 -17.93
C GLU A 61 11.26 -9.57 -17.89
N ALA A 62 11.68 -8.99 -19.01
CA ALA A 62 11.92 -7.55 -19.12
C ALA A 62 10.65 -6.73 -18.86
N TYR A 63 9.49 -7.21 -19.33
CA TYR A 63 8.19 -6.60 -19.07
C TYR A 63 7.85 -6.52 -17.59
N VAL A 64 7.97 -7.64 -16.87
CA VAL A 64 7.65 -7.72 -15.43
C VAL A 64 8.65 -6.89 -14.62
N ARG A 65 9.95 -6.98 -14.93
CA ARG A 65 11.00 -6.20 -14.26
C ARG A 65 10.82 -4.70 -14.47
N HIS A 66 10.47 -4.26 -15.68
CA HIS A 66 10.16 -2.87 -15.98
C HIS A 66 8.98 -2.37 -15.14
N TRP A 67 7.82 -3.02 -15.18
CA TRP A 67 6.64 -2.52 -14.45
C TRP A 67 6.81 -2.53 -12.93
N ARG A 68 7.57 -3.49 -12.41
CA ARG A 68 8.00 -3.51 -11.01
C ARG A 68 8.87 -2.28 -10.69
N LEU A 69 9.89 -1.99 -11.51
CA LEU A 69 10.74 -0.82 -11.34
C LEU A 69 9.96 0.48 -11.53
N TYR A 70 9.10 0.57 -12.53
CA TYR A 70 8.24 1.71 -12.82
C TYR A 70 7.45 2.13 -11.58
N ALA A 71 6.80 1.19 -10.90
CA ALA A 71 6.04 1.45 -9.68
C ALA A 71 6.95 1.98 -8.55
N ARG A 72 8.15 1.42 -8.41
CA ARG A 72 9.14 1.82 -7.39
C ARG A 72 9.69 3.23 -7.65
N VAL A 73 10.11 3.53 -8.87
CA VAL A 73 10.75 4.82 -9.18
C VAL A 73 9.73 5.94 -9.43
N ASN A 74 8.54 5.65 -9.99
CA ASN A 74 7.53 6.69 -10.21
C ASN A 74 6.68 6.90 -8.95
N ALA A 75 5.90 5.90 -8.53
CA ALA A 75 4.93 6.04 -7.43
C ALA A 75 5.60 6.06 -6.05
N ARG A 76 6.65 5.25 -5.84
CA ARG A 76 7.39 5.20 -4.56
C ARG A 76 8.59 6.13 -4.49
N LYS A 77 8.93 6.82 -5.57
CA LYS A 77 10.08 7.75 -5.65
C LYS A 77 11.42 7.13 -5.25
N GLU A 78 11.59 5.82 -5.38
CA GLU A 78 12.86 5.18 -5.05
C GLU A 78 13.98 5.73 -5.95
N GLY A 79 15.06 6.17 -5.32
CA GLY A 79 16.25 6.71 -5.97
C GLY A 79 17.41 5.73 -5.87
N ALA A 80 18.31 5.97 -4.91
CA ALA A 80 19.48 5.13 -4.70
C ALA A 80 19.11 3.64 -4.44
N ALA A 81 17.96 3.37 -3.83
CA ALA A 81 17.47 2.02 -3.56
C ALA A 81 17.11 1.21 -4.82
N ALA A 82 16.78 1.89 -5.94
CA ALA A 82 16.43 1.26 -7.21
C ALA A 82 17.53 1.36 -8.27
N LEU A 83 18.57 2.17 -8.02
CA LEU A 83 19.58 2.54 -9.02
C LEU A 83 20.34 1.35 -9.61
N GLU A 84 20.80 0.42 -8.75
CA GLU A 84 21.54 -0.77 -9.19
C GLU A 84 20.69 -1.68 -10.08
N GLU A 85 19.45 -1.95 -9.65
CA GLU A 85 18.52 -2.82 -10.39
C GLU A 85 18.11 -2.20 -11.73
N ALA A 86 17.84 -0.89 -11.75
CA ALA A 86 17.52 -0.17 -12.98
C ALA A 86 18.69 -0.18 -13.97
N GLY A 87 19.92 0.02 -13.47
CA GLY A 87 21.13 -0.09 -14.29
C GLY A 87 21.34 -1.50 -14.87
N ALA A 88 21.07 -2.53 -14.07
CA ALA A 88 21.11 -3.91 -14.53
C ALA A 88 20.08 -4.19 -15.62
N LEU A 89 18.84 -3.70 -15.49
CA LEU A 89 17.80 -3.89 -16.51
C LEU A 89 18.16 -3.19 -17.83
N VAL A 90 18.75 -1.99 -17.78
CA VAL A 90 19.28 -1.31 -18.99
C VAL A 90 20.36 -2.15 -19.67
N ALA A 91 21.29 -2.72 -18.90
CA ALA A 91 22.35 -3.57 -19.44
C ALA A 91 21.80 -4.86 -20.07
N ASP A 92 20.84 -5.50 -19.40
CA ASP A 92 20.22 -6.76 -19.84
C ASP A 92 19.42 -6.59 -21.15
N THR A 93 18.83 -5.42 -21.36
CA THR A 93 17.96 -5.13 -22.51
C THR A 93 18.65 -4.37 -23.64
N ALA A 94 19.96 -4.07 -23.50
CA ALA A 94 20.70 -3.20 -24.41
C ALA A 94 20.75 -3.69 -25.88
N ASP A 95 20.77 -5.02 -26.07
CA ASP A 95 20.85 -5.70 -27.37
C ASP A 95 19.47 -6.07 -27.96
N GLU A 96 18.37 -5.77 -27.28
CA GLU A 96 17.02 -6.08 -27.75
C GLU A 96 16.55 -5.10 -28.82
N ASP A 97 16.00 -5.64 -29.93
CA ASP A 97 15.46 -4.82 -31.01
C ASP A 97 14.20 -4.07 -30.56
N ALA A 98 14.30 -2.73 -30.51
CA ALA A 98 13.20 -1.87 -30.14
C ALA A 98 11.96 -2.09 -31.03
N ASP A 99 12.12 -2.51 -32.29
CA ASP A 99 11.01 -2.71 -33.24
C ASP A 99 10.10 -3.90 -32.87
N ALA A 100 10.61 -4.89 -32.14
CA ALA A 100 9.89 -6.10 -31.70
C ALA A 100 9.25 -5.98 -30.30
N CYS A 101 9.56 -4.90 -29.57
CA CYS A 101 9.17 -4.50 -28.21
C CYS A 101 9.28 -5.54 -27.07
N PRO A 102 10.31 -5.40 -26.22
CA PRO A 102 10.29 -5.89 -24.83
C PRO A 102 10.94 -4.89 -23.84
N GLN A 103 10.46 -3.63 -23.82
CA GLN A 103 10.80 -2.61 -22.80
C GLN A 103 12.25 -2.06 -22.73
N SER A 104 13.14 -2.33 -23.69
CA SER A 104 14.53 -1.81 -23.63
C SER A 104 14.64 -0.28 -23.49
N VAL A 105 13.80 0.48 -24.20
CA VAL A 105 13.72 1.95 -24.07
C VAL A 105 13.07 2.39 -22.75
N CYS A 106 12.17 1.58 -22.19
CA CYS A 106 11.51 1.88 -20.92
C CYS A 106 12.42 1.61 -19.72
N ALA A 107 13.34 0.64 -19.82
CA ALA A 107 14.40 0.44 -18.83
C ALA A 107 15.29 1.69 -18.69
N ILE A 108 15.57 2.40 -19.80
CA ILE A 108 16.28 3.69 -19.75
C ILE A 108 15.50 4.71 -18.91
N LEU A 109 14.17 4.78 -19.07
CA LEU A 109 13.33 5.67 -18.29
C LEU A 109 13.35 5.31 -16.80
N ASP A 110 13.34 4.02 -16.43
CA ASP A 110 13.43 3.60 -15.03
C ASP A 110 14.73 4.09 -14.38
N LEU A 111 15.87 3.93 -15.09
CA LEU A 111 17.17 4.41 -14.63
C LEU A 111 17.22 5.93 -14.51
N VAL A 112 16.72 6.64 -15.54
CA VAL A 112 16.64 8.11 -15.55
C VAL A 112 15.77 8.60 -14.39
N THR A 113 14.63 7.98 -14.12
CA THR A 113 13.74 8.36 -13.01
C THR A 113 14.37 8.07 -11.65
N ALA A 114 15.06 6.93 -11.47
CA ALA A 114 15.81 6.66 -10.24
C ALA A 114 16.88 7.74 -9.99
N GLN A 115 17.58 8.19 -11.04
CA GLN A 115 18.55 9.28 -10.97
C GLN A 115 17.90 10.63 -10.64
N VAL A 116 16.73 10.94 -11.21
CA VAL A 116 15.93 12.13 -10.88
C VAL A 116 15.60 12.16 -9.38
N ASN A 117 15.15 11.03 -8.84
CA ASN A 117 14.69 10.91 -7.46
C ASN A 117 15.82 11.10 -6.45
N ILE A 118 17.06 10.77 -6.81
CA ILE A 118 18.22 11.09 -5.98
C ILE A 118 18.39 12.61 -5.95
N ASP A 119 18.63 13.22 -7.11
CA ASP A 119 19.10 14.59 -7.18
C ASP A 119 19.17 15.18 -8.61
N GLY A 120 18.12 15.02 -9.43
CA GLY A 120 17.98 15.56 -10.80
C GLY A 120 19.20 16.28 -11.44
N PRO A 121 19.53 17.53 -11.04
CA PRO A 121 20.64 18.32 -11.58
C PRO A 121 22.00 17.61 -11.60
N GLY A 122 22.36 16.91 -10.53
CA GLY A 122 23.64 16.20 -10.43
C GLY A 122 23.87 15.12 -11.48
N THR A 123 22.79 14.61 -12.08
CA THR A 123 22.82 13.54 -13.08
C THR A 123 22.31 13.99 -14.44
N ALA A 124 22.06 15.31 -14.64
CA ALA A 124 21.47 15.86 -15.86
C ALA A 124 22.24 15.46 -17.13
N GLY A 125 23.58 15.58 -17.12
CA GLY A 125 24.41 15.20 -18.27
C GLY A 125 24.31 13.71 -18.64
N ALA A 126 24.48 12.82 -17.66
CA ALA A 126 24.38 11.37 -17.88
C ALA A 126 22.96 10.96 -18.35
N ARG A 127 21.92 11.57 -17.78
CA ARG A 127 20.53 11.37 -18.23
C ARG A 127 20.33 11.87 -19.66
N ALA A 128 20.88 13.02 -20.03
CA ALA A 128 20.78 13.56 -21.39
C ALA A 128 21.31 12.57 -22.44
N GLU A 129 22.45 11.93 -22.17
CA GLU A 129 23.06 10.93 -23.05
C GLU A 129 22.15 9.69 -23.20
N LEU A 130 21.70 9.13 -22.07
CA LEU A 130 20.79 7.97 -22.05
C LEU A 130 19.49 8.24 -22.79
N ILE A 131 18.87 9.40 -22.54
CA ILE A 131 17.61 9.79 -23.17
C ILE A 131 17.81 10.02 -24.67
N SER A 132 18.93 10.65 -25.08
CA SER A 132 19.25 10.87 -26.50
C SER A 132 19.46 9.56 -27.24
N ASP A 133 20.15 8.60 -26.63
CA ASP A 133 20.28 7.24 -27.17
C ASP A 133 18.90 6.56 -27.31
N GLY A 134 18.06 6.62 -26.27
CA GLY A 134 16.69 6.12 -26.32
C GLY A 134 15.84 6.74 -27.44
N LEU A 135 15.87 8.08 -27.58
CA LEU A 135 15.16 8.80 -28.64
C LEU A 135 15.63 8.41 -30.05
N SER A 136 16.90 8.03 -30.21
CA SER A 136 17.41 7.57 -31.51
C SER A 136 16.87 6.19 -31.94
N ARG A 137 16.33 5.41 -30.98
CA ARG A 137 15.83 4.04 -31.18
C ARG A 137 14.30 3.96 -31.31
N VAL A 138 13.58 5.06 -31.10
CA VAL A 138 12.11 5.07 -31.06
C VAL A 138 11.53 6.16 -31.96
N GLY A 139 10.47 5.82 -32.71
CA GLY A 139 9.73 6.76 -33.53
C GLY A 139 8.59 7.47 -32.79
N VAL A 140 8.10 8.57 -33.35
CA VAL A 140 7.04 9.43 -32.79
C VAL A 140 5.68 8.74 -32.66
N GLU A 141 5.51 7.62 -33.36
CA GLU A 141 4.31 6.80 -33.28
C GLU A 141 4.17 6.04 -31.96
N ARG A 142 5.24 5.99 -31.14
CA ARG A 142 5.25 5.22 -29.90
C ARG A 142 5.15 6.09 -28.65
N THR A 143 4.44 5.57 -27.64
CA THR A 143 4.20 6.25 -26.36
C THR A 143 5.51 6.55 -25.62
N CYS A 144 6.50 5.66 -25.70
CA CYS A 144 7.82 5.86 -25.09
C CYS A 144 8.61 7.04 -25.68
N HIS A 145 8.35 7.46 -26.93
CA HIS A 145 8.94 8.68 -27.48
C HIS A 145 8.48 9.92 -26.70
N ALA A 146 7.18 10.01 -26.37
CA ALA A 146 6.66 11.10 -25.55
C ALA A 146 7.24 11.09 -24.12
N CYS A 147 7.47 9.90 -23.54
CA CYS A 147 8.08 9.79 -22.21
C CYS A 147 9.51 10.33 -22.20
N LEU A 148 10.32 9.93 -23.17
CA LEU A 148 11.70 10.36 -23.31
C LEU A 148 11.81 11.86 -23.65
N THR A 149 10.92 12.37 -24.48
CA THR A 149 10.87 13.81 -24.80
C THR A 149 10.56 14.63 -23.54
N ARG A 150 9.60 14.19 -22.72
CA ARG A 150 9.32 14.83 -21.43
C ARG A 150 10.54 14.77 -20.50
N ALA A 151 11.19 13.60 -20.41
CA ALA A 151 12.39 13.44 -19.58
C ALA A 151 13.55 14.35 -20.05
N MET A 152 13.70 14.55 -21.36
CA MET A 152 14.69 15.50 -21.90
C MET A 152 14.36 16.95 -21.52
N ALA A 153 13.08 17.32 -21.55
CA ALA A 153 12.65 18.64 -21.05
C ALA A 153 12.95 18.82 -19.56
N GLU A 154 12.81 17.77 -18.76
CA GLU A 154 13.18 17.78 -17.34
C GLU A 154 14.67 17.94 -17.11
N VAL A 155 15.51 17.32 -17.96
CA VAL A 155 16.96 17.56 -17.95
C VAL A 155 17.26 19.04 -18.23
N MET A 156 16.61 19.65 -19.23
CA MET A 156 16.80 21.08 -19.51
C MET A 156 16.36 21.95 -18.33
N ALA A 157 15.27 21.60 -17.65
CA ALA A 157 14.82 22.29 -16.44
C ALA A 157 15.83 22.13 -15.29
N ASP A 158 16.37 20.92 -15.08
CA ASP A 158 17.42 20.63 -14.10
C ASP A 158 18.74 21.40 -14.38
N GLU A 159 19.01 21.77 -15.63
CA GLU A 159 20.13 22.64 -16.04
C GLU A 159 19.82 24.15 -15.92
N GLY A 160 18.64 24.53 -15.39
CA GLY A 160 18.20 25.92 -15.29
C GLY A 160 17.78 26.54 -16.63
N ARG A 161 17.40 25.72 -17.61
CA ARG A 161 17.02 26.13 -18.98
C ARG A 161 15.53 25.91 -19.24
N ALA A 162 14.68 26.42 -18.36
CA ALA A 162 13.24 26.18 -18.39
C ALA A 162 12.56 26.69 -19.69
N GLU A 163 12.98 27.83 -20.26
CA GLU A 163 12.44 28.26 -21.57
C GLU A 163 12.79 27.28 -22.69
N ALA A 164 14.02 26.75 -22.69
CA ALA A 164 14.45 25.76 -23.68
C ALA A 164 13.66 24.44 -23.54
N ALA A 165 13.30 24.07 -22.31
CA ALA A 165 12.42 22.92 -22.05
C ALA A 165 11.04 23.10 -22.70
N ILE A 166 10.44 24.29 -22.57
CA ILE A 166 9.16 24.62 -23.21
C ILE A 166 9.29 24.58 -24.74
N ASP A 167 10.33 25.18 -25.31
CA ASP A 167 10.59 25.17 -26.75
C ASP A 167 10.76 23.74 -27.29
N HIS A 168 11.49 22.89 -26.56
CA HIS A 168 11.66 21.48 -26.89
C HIS A 168 10.32 20.73 -26.92
N LEU A 169 9.50 20.89 -25.88
CA LEU A 169 8.19 20.25 -25.78
C LEU A 169 7.24 20.72 -26.90
N ASN A 170 7.29 22.00 -27.25
CA ASN A 170 6.51 22.58 -28.35
C ASN A 170 6.91 21.97 -29.70
N GLN A 171 8.21 21.93 -30.00
CA GLN A 171 8.71 21.36 -31.25
C GLN A 171 8.35 19.87 -31.40
N ALA A 172 8.47 19.11 -30.31
CA ALA A 172 8.09 17.70 -30.31
C ALA A 172 6.56 17.51 -30.47
N THR A 173 5.76 18.37 -29.83
CA THR A 173 4.29 18.38 -30.00
C THR A 173 3.91 18.64 -31.46
N GLU A 174 4.50 19.64 -32.10
CA GLU A 174 4.28 19.92 -33.53
C GLU A 174 4.65 18.71 -34.40
N THR A 175 5.74 18.03 -34.06
CA THR A 175 6.20 16.83 -34.80
C THR A 175 5.23 15.66 -34.65
N MET A 176 4.76 15.37 -33.43
CA MET A 176 3.75 14.33 -33.17
C MET A 176 2.44 14.62 -33.91
N VAL A 177 1.96 15.87 -33.84
CA VAL A 177 0.73 16.31 -34.52
C VAL A 177 0.87 16.21 -36.04
N ALA A 178 2.02 16.59 -36.60
CA ALA A 178 2.29 16.45 -38.03
C ALA A 178 2.31 14.99 -38.48
N ALA A 179 2.70 14.06 -37.59
CA ALA A 179 2.65 12.62 -37.82
C ALA A 179 1.26 11.99 -37.55
N GLY A 180 0.26 12.78 -37.12
CA GLY A 180 -1.10 12.30 -36.84
C GLY A 180 -1.31 11.77 -35.43
N HIS A 181 -0.35 11.97 -34.54
CA HIS A 181 -0.42 11.56 -33.12
C HIS A 181 -0.71 12.78 -32.23
N ARG A 182 -1.22 12.53 -31.02
CA ARG A 182 -1.41 13.57 -30.00
C ARG A 182 -0.56 13.25 -28.78
N PRO A 183 0.05 14.26 -28.12
CA PRO A 183 0.71 14.04 -26.86
C PRO A 183 -0.27 13.47 -25.82
N PRO A 184 0.15 12.48 -25.01
CA PRO A 184 -0.67 11.97 -23.91
C PRO A 184 -0.84 13.02 -22.81
N PRO A 185 -1.91 12.96 -21.98
CA PRO A 185 -2.19 13.98 -20.95
C PRO A 185 -1.03 14.24 -19.97
N TRP A 186 -0.32 13.19 -19.54
CA TRP A 186 0.83 13.32 -18.63
C TRP A 186 2.03 14.06 -19.24
N TYR A 187 2.07 14.25 -20.57
CA TYR A 187 3.11 15.04 -21.24
C TYR A 187 3.13 16.49 -20.73
N ALA A 188 1.97 17.00 -20.30
CA ALA A 188 1.81 18.35 -19.79
C ALA A 188 2.60 18.62 -18.49
N PHE A 189 2.98 17.59 -17.73
CA PHE A 189 3.78 17.78 -16.51
C PHE A 189 5.19 18.33 -16.79
N GLY A 190 5.74 18.11 -17.99
CA GLY A 190 6.98 18.77 -18.41
C GLY A 190 6.81 20.29 -18.53
N TYR A 191 5.68 20.75 -19.07
CA TYR A 191 5.35 22.18 -19.13
C TYR A 191 5.07 22.75 -17.75
N LEU A 192 4.30 22.06 -16.92
CA LEU A 192 3.98 22.53 -15.57
C LEU A 192 5.23 22.74 -14.72
N ARG A 193 6.21 21.82 -14.83
CA ARG A 193 7.52 21.98 -14.19
C ARG A 193 8.25 23.22 -14.71
N ALA A 194 8.41 23.35 -16.02
CA ALA A 194 9.14 24.48 -16.61
C ALA A 194 8.46 25.84 -16.30
N LEU A 195 7.12 25.90 -16.33
CA LEU A 195 6.35 27.10 -15.99
C LEU A 195 6.51 27.50 -14.52
N ARG A 196 6.63 26.53 -13.61
CA ARG A 196 6.96 26.79 -12.21
C ARG A 196 8.36 27.36 -12.08
N ASP A 197 9.35 26.77 -12.74
CA ASP A 197 10.74 27.21 -12.65
C ASP A 197 10.92 28.64 -13.24
N LEU A 198 9.98 29.10 -14.08
CA LEU A 198 9.89 30.47 -14.60
C LEU A 198 9.02 31.42 -13.76
N ASP A 199 8.43 30.94 -12.65
CA ASP A 199 7.45 31.67 -11.83
C ASP A 199 6.27 32.23 -12.65
N LEU A 200 5.69 31.38 -13.51
CA LEU A 200 4.52 31.71 -14.35
C LEU A 200 3.26 30.94 -13.91
N PRO A 201 2.77 31.11 -12.67
CA PRO A 201 1.73 30.26 -12.11
C PRO A 201 0.38 30.39 -12.81
N ALA A 202 0.04 31.56 -13.35
CA ALA A 202 -1.20 31.77 -14.09
C ALA A 202 -1.26 30.92 -15.37
N GLN A 203 -0.14 30.82 -16.10
CA GLN A 203 -0.06 29.97 -17.30
C GLN A 203 -0.11 28.48 -16.92
N GLY A 204 0.52 28.12 -15.80
CA GLY A 204 0.41 26.76 -15.24
C GLY A 204 -1.03 26.39 -14.89
N LEU A 205 -1.77 27.31 -14.26
CA LEU A 205 -3.17 27.10 -13.90
C LEU A 205 -4.06 26.96 -15.15
N ASP A 206 -3.84 27.80 -16.17
CA ASP A 206 -4.55 27.69 -17.45
C ASP A 206 -4.33 26.32 -18.11
N LEU A 207 -3.10 25.78 -18.04
CA LEU A 207 -2.78 24.44 -18.53
C LEU A 207 -3.46 23.34 -17.71
N VAL A 208 -3.46 23.45 -16.38
CA VAL A 208 -4.18 22.52 -15.49
C VAL A 208 -5.67 22.50 -15.81
N MET A 209 -6.31 23.65 -16.00
CA MET A 209 -7.73 23.72 -16.34
C MET A 209 -8.04 23.06 -17.69
N GLN A 210 -7.15 23.21 -18.68
CA GLN A 210 -7.27 22.52 -19.97
C GLN A 210 -7.17 21.00 -19.81
N LEU A 211 -6.26 20.51 -18.96
CA LEU A 211 -6.12 19.09 -18.66
C LEU A 211 -7.35 18.54 -17.93
N GLU A 212 -7.86 19.25 -16.91
CA GLU A 212 -9.09 18.86 -16.21
C GLU A 212 -10.26 18.70 -17.19
N GLN A 213 -10.41 19.64 -18.13
CA GLN A 213 -11.44 19.58 -19.17
C GLN A 213 -11.24 18.37 -20.09
N ALA A 214 -10.02 18.12 -20.56
CA ALA A 214 -9.73 16.97 -21.43
C ALA A 214 -9.95 15.63 -20.71
N LEU A 215 -9.58 15.54 -19.43
CA LEU A 215 -9.79 14.35 -18.61
C LEU A 215 -11.27 14.13 -18.31
N ALA A 216 -12.07 15.18 -18.14
CA ALA A 216 -13.51 15.06 -17.91
C ALA A 216 -14.27 14.37 -19.07
N GLU A 217 -13.71 14.37 -20.28
CA GLU A 217 -14.27 13.66 -21.44
C GLU A 217 -13.99 12.14 -21.42
N LEU A 218 -13.06 11.68 -20.57
CA LEU A 218 -12.74 10.25 -20.41
C LEU A 218 -13.65 9.57 -19.37
N PRO A 219 -13.96 8.26 -19.52
CA PRO A 219 -14.74 7.51 -18.54
C PRO A 219 -14.18 7.57 -17.11
N SER A 220 -15.09 7.49 -16.13
CA SER A 220 -14.74 7.35 -14.71
C SER A 220 -13.99 6.03 -14.50
N GLY A 221 -12.71 6.13 -14.12
CA GLY A 221 -11.81 4.98 -13.96
C GLY A 221 -10.61 4.98 -14.92
N GLN A 222 -10.58 5.85 -15.93
CA GLN A 222 -9.40 6.04 -16.78
C GLN A 222 -8.54 7.22 -16.29
N ALA A 223 -7.22 7.08 -16.47
CA ALA A 223 -6.21 8.10 -16.14
C ALA A 223 -6.33 8.61 -14.69
N VAL A 224 -6.62 7.70 -13.76
CA VAL A 224 -6.85 8.02 -12.34
C VAL A 224 -5.60 8.64 -11.71
N ASP A 225 -4.44 8.12 -12.06
CA ASP A 225 -3.11 8.65 -11.74
C ASP A 225 -2.95 10.10 -12.24
N VAL A 226 -3.25 10.36 -13.52
CA VAL A 226 -3.11 11.70 -14.10
C VAL A 226 -4.07 12.70 -13.45
N ARG A 227 -5.34 12.31 -13.22
CA ARG A 227 -6.33 13.16 -12.53
C ARG A 227 -5.84 13.54 -11.14
N ARG A 228 -5.22 12.60 -10.43
CA ARG A 228 -4.65 12.82 -9.10
C ARG A 228 -3.50 13.84 -9.19
N SER A 229 -2.51 13.62 -10.04
CA SER A 229 -1.38 14.55 -10.20
C SER A 229 -1.84 15.96 -10.63
N VAL A 230 -2.88 16.07 -11.47
CA VAL A 230 -3.49 17.37 -11.85
C VAL A 230 -4.10 18.08 -10.64
N ALA A 231 -4.79 17.37 -9.75
CA ALA A 231 -5.37 17.97 -8.54
C ALA A 231 -4.30 18.54 -7.59
N PHE A 232 -3.19 17.82 -7.40
CA PHE A 232 -2.07 18.29 -6.58
C PHE A 232 -1.35 19.48 -7.23
N ALA A 233 -1.10 19.44 -8.54
CA ALA A 233 -0.53 20.56 -9.28
C ALA A 233 -1.41 21.82 -9.16
N ARG A 234 -2.73 21.65 -9.25
CA ARG A 234 -3.70 22.74 -9.06
C ARG A 234 -3.60 23.35 -7.67
N ALA A 235 -3.62 22.52 -6.63
CA ALA A 235 -3.54 22.95 -5.25
C ALA A 235 -2.26 23.75 -4.99
N ARG A 236 -1.11 23.23 -5.44
CA ARG A 236 0.18 23.93 -5.30
C ARG A 236 0.19 25.28 -5.98
N LEU A 237 -0.28 25.35 -7.23
CA LEU A 237 -0.34 26.62 -7.99
C LEU A 237 -1.26 27.63 -7.31
N LEU A 238 -2.46 27.22 -6.88
CA LEU A 238 -3.39 28.12 -6.20
C LEU A 238 -2.87 28.58 -4.84
N ALA A 239 -2.20 27.71 -4.07
CA ALA A 239 -1.59 28.08 -2.80
C ALA A 239 -0.48 29.12 -2.98
N TRP A 240 0.41 28.94 -3.97
CA TRP A 240 1.42 29.93 -4.34
C TRP A 240 0.78 31.26 -4.80
N MET A 241 -0.22 31.19 -5.69
CA MET A 241 -0.93 32.38 -6.16
C MET A 241 -1.67 33.10 -5.02
N ALA A 242 -2.23 32.38 -4.05
CA ALA A 242 -2.83 33.00 -2.87
C ALA A 242 -1.76 33.68 -2.00
N ARG A 243 -0.59 33.03 -1.84
CA ARG A 243 0.55 33.59 -1.10
C ARG A 243 1.05 34.90 -1.69
N THR A 244 1.06 35.02 -3.02
CA THR A 244 1.48 36.22 -3.76
C THR A 244 0.35 37.22 -4.03
N GLY A 245 -0.89 36.92 -3.59
CA GLY A 245 -2.05 37.81 -3.75
C GLY A 245 -2.67 37.81 -5.16
N GLN A 246 -2.42 36.78 -5.96
CA GLN A 246 -2.96 36.57 -7.31
C GLN A 246 -4.22 35.68 -7.33
N ALA A 247 -4.54 34.98 -6.24
CA ALA A 247 -5.75 34.17 -6.06
C ALA A 247 -6.33 34.35 -4.65
N GLU A 248 -7.58 33.95 -4.46
CA GLU A 248 -8.23 33.97 -3.14
C GLU A 248 -7.78 32.76 -2.31
N THR A 249 -7.46 32.98 -1.03
CA THR A 249 -7.07 31.92 -0.09
C THR A 249 -8.11 30.79 0.02
N ALA A 250 -9.40 31.14 -0.10
CA ALA A 250 -10.49 30.16 -0.03
C ALA A 250 -10.46 29.18 -1.21
N ASP A 251 -10.11 29.65 -2.41
CA ASP A 251 -10.01 28.80 -3.60
C ASP A 251 -8.82 27.84 -3.49
N ALA A 252 -7.71 28.31 -2.93
CA ALA A 252 -6.53 27.49 -2.68
C ALA A 252 -6.81 26.39 -1.64
N LEU A 253 -7.47 26.73 -0.53
CA LEU A 253 -7.85 25.76 0.49
C LEU A 253 -8.84 24.72 -0.05
N ALA A 254 -9.83 25.15 -0.84
CA ALA A 254 -10.80 24.25 -1.45
C ALA A 254 -10.19 23.29 -2.49
N ALA A 255 -9.04 23.64 -3.08
CA ALA A 255 -8.34 22.82 -4.04
C ALA A 255 -7.38 21.80 -3.39
N LEU A 256 -7.02 21.96 -2.11
CA LEU A 256 -6.07 21.11 -1.41
C LEU A 256 -6.60 19.67 -1.25
N PRO A 257 -5.91 18.64 -1.78
CA PRO A 257 -6.28 17.25 -1.54
C PRO A 257 -6.12 16.86 -0.07
N ALA A 258 -6.92 15.88 0.37
CA ALA A 258 -6.83 15.36 1.73
C ALA A 258 -5.42 14.78 2.04
N PRO A 259 -4.91 14.92 3.27
CA PRO A 259 -3.59 14.44 3.64
C PRO A 259 -3.43 12.92 3.48
N GLU A 260 -4.49 12.14 3.68
CA GLU A 260 -4.46 10.67 3.51
C GLU A 260 -4.18 10.27 2.07
N LEU A 261 -4.65 11.06 1.10
CA LEU A 261 -4.37 10.81 -0.31
C LEU A 261 -2.90 11.08 -0.61
N ALA A 262 -2.34 12.16 -0.07
CA ALA A 262 -0.92 12.50 -0.22
C ALA A 262 -0.02 11.45 0.45
N ASP A 263 -0.42 10.96 1.63
CA ASP A 263 0.31 9.93 2.35
C ASP A 263 0.37 8.62 1.55
N ALA A 264 -0.72 8.24 0.89
CA ALA A 264 -0.79 7.07 0.02
C ALA A 264 0.00 7.22 -1.31
N THR A 265 0.39 8.44 -1.69
CA THR A 265 1.12 8.75 -2.95
C THR A 265 2.43 9.48 -2.70
N PRO A 266 3.53 8.73 -2.43
CA PRO A 266 4.83 9.33 -2.14
C PRO A 266 5.34 10.31 -3.18
N ASP A 267 4.98 10.14 -4.45
CA ASP A 267 5.35 11.00 -5.54
C ASP A 267 4.76 12.42 -5.49
N LEU A 268 3.64 12.59 -4.79
CA LEU A 268 2.91 13.85 -4.68
C LEU A 268 3.06 14.53 -3.31
N ARG A 269 3.79 13.92 -2.37
CA ARG A 269 4.01 14.47 -1.02
C ARG A 269 4.67 15.83 -1.03
N ALA A 270 5.68 16.02 -1.86
CA ALA A 270 6.38 17.31 -2.01
C ALA A 270 5.42 18.40 -2.51
N ASP A 271 4.63 18.10 -3.55
CA ASP A 271 3.65 19.05 -4.10
C ASP A 271 2.59 19.46 -3.07
N TRP A 272 2.18 18.52 -2.21
CA TRP A 272 1.26 18.79 -1.10
C TRP A 272 1.89 19.61 0.01
N ALA A 273 3.11 19.26 0.44
CA ALA A 273 3.84 19.99 1.48
C ALA A 273 4.09 21.45 1.07
N ASP A 274 4.50 21.68 -0.18
CA ASP A 274 4.64 23.03 -0.75
C ASP A 274 3.33 23.83 -0.65
N ALA A 275 2.20 23.21 -1.01
CA ALA A 275 0.89 23.87 -0.94
C ALA A 275 0.51 24.21 0.50
N VAL A 276 0.74 23.28 1.43
CA VAL A 276 0.43 23.47 2.86
C VAL A 276 1.32 24.52 3.50
N GLU A 277 2.62 24.55 3.21
CA GLU A 277 3.52 25.58 3.71
C GLU A 277 3.04 26.99 3.32
N ASN A 278 2.63 27.16 2.06
CA ASN A 278 2.05 28.42 1.59
C ASN A 278 0.72 28.78 2.30
N LEU A 279 -0.14 27.79 2.57
CA LEU A 279 -1.42 27.98 3.26
C LEU A 279 -1.25 28.24 4.76
N VAL A 280 -0.29 27.59 5.42
CA VAL A 280 0.09 27.86 6.81
C VAL A 280 0.58 29.31 6.94
N ALA A 281 1.44 29.75 6.03
CA ALA A 281 1.97 31.10 6.07
C ALA A 281 0.89 32.19 5.84
N LEU A 282 -0.27 31.81 5.31
CA LEU A 282 -1.49 32.64 5.18
C LEU A 282 -2.45 32.52 6.38
N GLY A 283 -2.17 31.64 7.34
CA GLY A 283 -3.05 31.30 8.45
C GLY A 283 -4.30 30.52 8.03
N ALA A 284 -4.27 29.86 6.86
CA ALA A 284 -5.41 29.17 6.26
C ALA A 284 -5.44 27.66 6.55
N HIS A 285 -4.32 27.09 6.97
CA HIS A 285 -4.18 25.70 7.36
C HIS A 285 -3.55 25.62 8.77
N PRO A 286 -3.99 24.71 9.66
CA PRO A 286 -3.36 24.54 10.96
C PRO A 286 -1.90 24.08 10.82
N ASN A 287 -1.02 24.65 11.64
CA ASN A 287 0.36 24.20 11.85
C ASN A 287 0.47 23.60 13.25
N ASP A 288 0.13 22.32 13.37
CA ASP A 288 0.11 21.57 14.63
C ASP A 288 1.04 20.35 14.59
N TRP A 289 1.12 19.64 15.71
CA TRP A 289 1.97 18.46 15.83
C TRP A 289 1.52 17.29 14.95
N THR A 290 0.25 17.25 14.49
CA THR A 290 -0.24 16.19 13.60
C THR A 290 0.33 16.39 12.19
N LEU A 291 0.35 17.65 11.72
CA LEU A 291 1.08 18.01 10.50
C LEU A 291 2.57 17.74 10.66
N GLY A 292 3.17 18.13 11.79
CA GLY A 292 4.58 17.86 12.11
C GLY A 292 4.95 16.38 11.98
N ARG A 293 4.18 15.51 12.66
CA ARG A 293 4.34 14.05 12.61
C ARG A 293 4.24 13.50 11.18
N LEU A 294 3.27 13.99 10.41
CA LEU A 294 3.08 13.58 9.01
C LEU A 294 4.33 13.91 8.18
N LEU A 295 4.83 15.14 8.26
CA LEU A 295 6.03 15.56 7.51
C LEU A 295 7.28 14.79 7.96
N THR A 296 7.47 14.57 9.27
CA THR A 296 8.55 13.71 9.80
C THR A 296 8.51 12.32 9.16
N SER A 297 7.33 11.68 9.11
CA SER A 297 7.17 10.36 8.50
C SER A 297 7.56 10.36 7.01
N TRP A 298 7.31 11.46 6.30
CA TRP A 298 7.64 11.60 4.88
C TRP A 298 9.12 11.85 4.64
N VAL A 299 9.79 12.62 5.52
CA VAL A 299 11.26 12.77 5.49
C VAL A 299 11.91 11.39 5.67
N THR A 300 11.56 10.67 6.73
CA THR A 300 12.10 9.33 6.99
C THR A 300 11.82 8.35 5.85
N TYR A 301 10.67 8.46 5.21
CA TYR A 301 10.35 7.68 4.01
C TYR A 301 11.35 7.95 2.88
N PHE A 302 11.58 9.22 2.53
CA PHE A 302 12.48 9.57 1.41
C PHE A 302 13.93 9.16 1.69
N GLU A 303 14.36 9.20 2.94
CA GLU A 303 15.68 8.68 3.33
C GLU A 303 15.81 7.18 3.06
N ARG A 304 14.80 6.38 3.42
CA ARG A 304 14.77 4.94 3.16
C ARG A 304 14.68 4.64 1.66
N ALA A 305 13.90 5.43 0.91
CA ALA A 305 13.77 5.31 -0.53
C ALA A 305 15.05 5.75 -1.28
N GLY A 306 16.02 6.36 -0.59
CA GLY A 306 17.23 6.90 -1.20
C GLY A 306 16.98 8.12 -2.08
N SER A 307 15.90 8.87 -1.81
CA SER A 307 15.46 10.06 -2.53
C SER A 307 16.01 11.31 -1.84
N MET A 308 17.31 11.56 -2.05
CA MET A 308 18.07 12.49 -1.22
C MET A 308 17.54 13.93 -1.29
N ARG A 309 17.33 14.49 -2.48
CA ARG A 309 16.85 15.86 -2.66
C ARG A 309 15.41 16.04 -2.19
N PRO A 310 14.43 15.21 -2.60
CA PRO A 310 13.06 15.30 -2.06
C PRO A 310 13.01 15.19 -0.52
N GLY A 311 13.83 14.31 0.08
CA GLY A 311 13.94 14.19 1.53
C GLY A 311 14.49 15.46 2.20
N LEU A 312 15.49 16.10 1.59
CA LEU A 312 16.06 17.36 2.06
C LEU A 312 15.05 18.50 1.99
N GLU A 313 14.40 18.71 0.83
CA GLU A 313 13.38 19.75 0.64
C GLU A 313 12.21 19.55 1.62
N MET A 314 11.77 18.31 1.83
CA MET A 314 10.75 17.96 2.82
C MET A 314 11.23 18.26 4.26
N ALA A 315 12.49 17.99 4.58
CA ALA A 315 13.06 18.28 5.89
C ALA A 315 13.16 19.80 6.14
N LEU A 316 13.49 20.59 5.11
CA LEU A 316 13.48 22.05 5.21
C LEU A 316 12.07 22.59 5.50
N ALA A 317 11.05 22.13 4.77
CA ALA A 317 9.65 22.52 5.02
C ALA A 317 9.21 22.12 6.42
N ALA A 318 9.50 20.88 6.85
CA ALA A 318 9.22 20.41 8.20
C ALA A 318 9.91 21.26 9.27
N GLY A 319 11.18 21.62 9.05
CA GLY A 319 11.98 22.46 9.93
C GLY A 319 11.45 23.89 10.06
N ARG A 320 11.09 24.55 8.95
CA ARG A 320 10.49 25.89 8.95
C ARG A 320 9.16 25.90 9.68
N LEU A 321 8.27 24.95 9.37
CA LEU A 321 6.97 24.84 10.03
C LEU A 321 7.11 24.53 11.53
N ALA A 322 8.06 23.67 11.91
CA ALA A 322 8.35 23.37 13.31
C ALA A 322 8.88 24.59 14.07
N ALA A 323 9.80 25.34 13.46
CA ALA A 323 10.31 26.58 14.04
C ALA A 323 9.20 27.63 14.19
N GLU A 324 8.33 27.80 13.20
CA GLU A 324 7.21 28.75 13.26
C GLU A 324 6.25 28.46 14.44
N ARG A 325 6.00 27.17 14.75
CA ARG A 325 5.18 26.77 15.90
C ARG A 325 5.96 26.57 17.21
N GLU A 326 7.24 26.95 17.24
CA GLU A 326 8.15 26.81 18.38
C GLU A 326 8.42 25.35 18.85
N ALA A 327 8.23 24.36 17.97
CA ALA A 327 8.47 22.95 18.23
C ALA A 327 9.96 22.58 18.06
N ARG A 328 10.75 22.86 19.10
CA ARG A 328 12.22 22.68 19.08
C ARG A 328 12.70 21.26 18.69
N PRO A 329 12.24 20.15 19.30
CA PRO A 329 12.79 18.83 18.98
C PRO A 329 12.56 18.40 17.51
N PRO A 330 11.35 18.55 16.93
CA PRO A 330 11.15 18.32 15.49
C PRO A 330 12.00 19.23 14.59
N ALA A 331 12.19 20.50 14.96
CA ALA A 331 13.02 21.44 14.18
C ALA A 331 14.51 21.05 14.19
N GLU A 332 15.06 20.72 15.37
CA GLU A 332 16.44 20.21 15.51
C GLU A 332 16.66 18.92 14.72
N TRP A 333 15.67 18.03 14.77
CA TRP A 333 15.69 16.81 13.99
C TRP A 333 15.74 17.12 12.49
N ALA A 334 14.76 17.88 11.99
CA ALA A 334 14.64 18.18 10.56
C ALA A 334 15.89 18.88 10.01
N LEU A 335 16.46 19.84 10.75
CA LEU A 335 17.70 20.52 10.39
C LEU A 335 18.86 19.54 10.18
N ARG A 336 19.09 18.64 11.14
CA ARG A 336 20.15 17.63 11.06
C ARG A 336 19.96 16.69 9.87
N HIS A 337 18.73 16.26 9.60
CA HIS A 337 18.43 15.42 8.43
C HIS A 337 18.66 16.15 7.10
N ALA A 338 18.33 17.45 7.03
CA ALA A 338 18.65 18.29 5.88
C ALA A 338 20.17 18.44 5.68
N GLU A 339 20.94 18.70 6.75
CA GLU A 339 22.40 18.79 6.73
C GLU A 339 23.06 17.47 6.27
N GLU A 340 22.58 16.33 6.78
CA GLU A 340 23.07 15.02 6.40
C GLU A 340 22.77 14.71 4.93
N ALA A 341 21.56 15.02 4.45
CA ALA A 341 21.18 14.88 3.05
C ALA A 341 22.05 15.76 2.15
N LEU A 342 22.27 17.04 2.50
CA LEU A 342 23.14 17.93 1.75
C LEU A 342 24.58 17.42 1.70
N ALA A 343 25.09 16.88 2.81
CA ALA A 343 26.41 16.28 2.85
C ALA A 343 26.51 15.02 1.96
N ARG A 344 25.44 14.23 1.84
CA ARG A 344 25.36 13.09 0.90
C ARG A 344 25.36 13.56 -0.55
N LEU A 345 24.56 14.58 -0.89
CA LEU A 345 24.53 15.19 -2.22
C LEU A 345 25.92 15.72 -2.64
N ARG A 346 26.55 16.52 -1.78
CA ARG A 346 27.91 17.04 -2.03
C ARG A 346 28.95 15.93 -2.23
N ARG A 347 28.84 14.82 -1.51
CA ARG A 347 29.71 13.64 -1.73
C ARG A 347 29.44 12.97 -3.06
N ALA A 348 28.18 12.83 -3.46
CA ALA A 348 27.82 12.27 -4.77
C ALA A 348 28.43 13.12 -5.90
N TYR A 349 28.41 14.46 -5.76
CA TYR A 349 29.02 15.37 -6.73
C TYR A 349 30.55 15.32 -6.74
N ALA A 350 31.18 15.21 -5.57
CA ALA A 350 32.65 15.16 -5.46
C ALA A 350 33.25 13.80 -5.87
N GLY A 351 32.45 12.73 -5.85
CA GLY A 351 32.89 11.34 -6.08
C GLY A 351 33.24 11.00 -7.52
N GLY A 352 32.86 11.82 -8.51
CA GLY A 352 33.22 11.59 -9.92
C GLY A 352 32.66 10.30 -10.55
N ASP A 353 31.67 9.66 -9.92
CA ASP A 353 30.95 8.50 -10.49
C ASP A 353 29.86 8.90 -11.50
N THR A 354 29.82 10.17 -11.95
CA THR A 354 29.07 10.55 -13.15
C THR A 354 29.80 10.03 -14.39
N PRO A 355 29.26 9.04 -15.12
CA PRO A 355 29.83 8.66 -16.41
C PRO A 355 29.60 9.83 -17.38
N GLY A 356 30.65 10.47 -17.88
CA GLY A 356 30.46 11.56 -18.86
C GLY A 356 31.67 12.44 -19.15
N ASP A 357 32.87 11.88 -19.32
CA ASP A 357 34.06 12.62 -19.78
C ASP A 357 34.08 12.73 -21.34
N ALA A 358 32.96 13.13 -21.95
CA ALA A 358 32.85 13.24 -23.42
C ALA A 358 32.00 14.43 -23.91
N ALA A 359 32.67 15.58 -24.04
CA ALA A 359 32.40 16.61 -25.06
C ALA A 359 30.93 17.00 -25.34
N GLY A 360 30.26 17.60 -24.35
CA GLY A 360 29.06 18.44 -24.53
C GLY A 360 28.45 18.85 -23.18
N ASP A 361 28.45 20.15 -22.86
CA ASP A 361 27.72 20.81 -21.75
C ASP A 361 27.76 20.26 -20.30
N GLY A 362 28.60 19.28 -19.94
CA GLY A 362 28.78 18.84 -18.54
C GLY A 362 29.10 19.96 -17.54
N ALA A 363 29.75 21.04 -18.00
CA ALA A 363 30.00 22.22 -17.18
C ALA A 363 28.74 23.01 -16.78
N ALA A 364 27.63 22.89 -17.51
CA ALA A 364 26.36 23.52 -17.15
C ALA A 364 25.66 22.75 -16.02
N ALA A 365 25.64 21.42 -16.11
CA ALA A 365 25.15 20.55 -15.04
C ALA A 365 25.96 20.70 -13.76
N GLU A 366 27.31 20.74 -13.84
CA GLU A 366 28.18 21.00 -12.68
C GLU A 366 27.91 22.35 -12.03
N ARG A 367 27.65 23.40 -12.83
CA ARG A 367 27.29 24.73 -12.30
C ARG A 367 25.92 24.71 -11.63
N ALA A 368 24.90 24.15 -12.29
CA ALA A 368 23.56 24.05 -11.73
C ALA A 368 23.54 23.24 -10.42
N ALA A 369 24.32 22.16 -10.36
CA ALA A 369 24.51 21.36 -9.16
C ALA A 369 25.21 22.16 -8.03
N ALA A 370 26.25 22.92 -8.36
CA ALA A 370 26.94 23.77 -7.40
C ALA A 370 26.03 24.88 -6.84
N ASP A 371 25.37 25.62 -7.73
CA ASP A 371 24.41 26.69 -7.39
C ASP A 371 23.28 26.13 -6.51
N LEU A 372 22.70 24.98 -6.87
CA LEU A 372 21.69 24.31 -6.05
C LEU A 372 22.19 23.97 -4.64
N THR A 373 23.40 23.43 -4.48
CA THR A 373 23.92 23.12 -3.13
C THR A 373 24.27 24.35 -2.29
N GLU A 374 24.43 25.50 -2.93
CA GLU A 374 24.60 26.79 -2.26
C GLU A 374 23.23 27.30 -1.80
N ASP A 375 22.22 27.30 -2.69
CA ASP A 375 20.83 27.66 -2.36
C ASP A 375 20.27 26.80 -1.21
N LEU A 376 20.45 25.47 -1.28
CA LEU A 376 20.01 24.56 -0.21
C LEU A 376 20.78 24.78 1.09
N ALA A 377 22.03 25.25 1.04
CA ALA A 377 22.79 25.57 2.25
C ALA A 377 22.29 26.87 2.90
N ASP A 378 21.87 27.84 2.09
CA ASP A 378 21.24 29.07 2.57
C ASP A 378 19.88 28.76 3.22
N ASP A 379 19.08 27.87 2.62
CA ASP A 379 17.81 27.42 3.23
C ASP A 379 18.03 26.69 4.57
N ILE A 380 19.07 25.84 4.67
CA ILE A 380 19.47 25.20 5.94
C ILE A 380 19.87 26.26 6.96
N ALA A 381 20.62 27.28 6.56
CA ALA A 381 21.03 28.37 7.44
C ALA A 381 19.82 29.19 7.94
N GLU A 382 18.81 29.41 7.12
CA GLU A 382 17.54 30.05 7.52
C GLU A 382 16.84 29.25 8.63
N VAL A 383 16.70 27.93 8.46
CA VAL A 383 16.10 27.05 9.48
C VAL A 383 16.92 27.06 10.77
N ALA A 384 18.25 27.02 10.66
CA ALA A 384 19.15 27.09 11.80
C ALA A 384 19.01 28.42 12.57
N GLU A 385 18.94 29.56 11.87
CA GLU A 385 18.72 30.87 12.49
C GLU A 385 17.36 30.95 13.20
N ALA A 386 16.29 30.44 12.57
CA ALA A 386 14.97 30.39 13.17
C ALA A 386 14.96 29.54 14.45
N LEU A 387 15.65 28.40 14.44
CA LEU A 387 15.80 27.50 15.58
C LEU A 387 16.61 28.11 16.74
N GLU A 388 17.69 28.82 16.43
CA GLU A 388 18.49 29.55 17.43
C GLU A 388 17.68 30.68 18.10
N ALA A 389 16.75 31.30 17.35
CA ALA A 389 15.89 32.36 17.86
C ALA A 389 14.77 31.86 18.81
N LEU A 390 14.48 30.56 18.83
CA LEU A 390 13.44 30.00 19.71
C LEU A 390 13.81 30.17 21.19
N PRO A 391 12.84 30.45 22.08
CA PRO A 391 13.08 30.44 23.51
C PRO A 391 13.43 29.02 24.01
N GLU A 392 14.13 28.93 25.14
CA GLU A 392 14.33 27.67 25.84
C GLU A 392 13.08 27.35 26.68
N PRO A 393 12.51 26.13 26.61
CA PRO A 393 11.33 25.78 27.40
C PRO A 393 11.62 25.84 28.91
N GLU A 394 10.81 26.59 29.65
CA GLU A 394 10.88 26.61 31.12
C GLU A 394 10.07 25.45 31.72
N LEU A 395 10.68 24.72 32.67
CA LEU A 395 10.00 23.62 33.35
C LEU A 395 8.87 24.16 34.26
N PRO A 396 7.60 23.71 34.09
CA PRO A 396 6.49 24.17 34.91
C PRO A 396 6.54 23.63 36.35
N VAL A 397 7.26 22.52 36.56
CA VAL A 397 7.47 21.84 37.85
C VAL A 397 8.89 21.27 37.88
N PRO A 398 9.46 20.93 39.06
CA PRO A 398 10.75 20.25 39.13
C PRO A 398 10.78 18.96 38.29
N ALA A 399 11.93 18.60 37.71
CA ALA A 399 12.08 17.47 36.79
C ALA A 399 11.41 16.16 37.29
N LYS A 400 11.60 15.82 38.57
CA LYS A 400 11.04 14.61 39.23
C LYS A 400 9.49 14.59 39.29
N GLU A 401 8.82 15.73 39.13
CA GLU A 401 7.35 15.87 39.19
C GLU A 401 6.76 16.04 37.78
N LEU A 402 7.61 16.17 36.75
CA LEU A 402 7.19 16.52 35.40
C LEU A 402 6.30 15.45 34.77
N VAL A 403 6.66 14.17 34.84
CA VAL A 403 5.86 13.12 34.19
C VAL A 403 4.45 13.06 34.77
N ALA A 404 4.31 13.19 36.09
CA ALA A 404 3.00 13.25 36.74
C ALA A 404 2.20 14.49 36.32
N TYR A 405 2.86 15.64 36.16
CA TYR A 405 2.25 16.86 35.63
C TYR A 405 1.74 16.67 34.19
N LEU A 406 2.56 16.12 33.29
CA LEU A 406 2.20 15.92 31.88
C LEU A 406 1.07 14.89 31.70
N ARG A 407 1.03 13.83 32.53
CA ARG A 407 -0.07 12.85 32.52
C ARG A 407 -1.42 13.43 32.94
N ALA A 408 -1.42 14.58 33.60
CA ALA A 408 -2.64 15.27 34.01
C ALA A 408 -3.18 16.23 32.93
N ASP A 409 -2.47 16.42 31.81
CA ASP A 409 -2.94 17.23 30.69
C ASP A 409 -4.18 16.57 30.04
N GLU A 410 -5.28 17.32 29.97
CA GLU A 410 -6.52 16.85 29.33
C GLU A 410 -6.38 16.70 27.80
N VAL A 411 -5.49 17.50 27.19
CA VAL A 411 -5.18 17.47 25.76
C VAL A 411 -3.65 17.34 25.63
N PRO A 412 -3.13 16.11 25.51
CA PRO A 412 -1.69 15.89 25.38
C PRO A 412 -1.13 16.52 24.10
N ASP A 413 -0.02 17.23 24.24
CA ASP A 413 0.78 17.77 23.13
C ASP A 413 2.16 17.09 23.16
N PRO A 414 2.41 16.11 22.28
CA PRO A 414 3.65 15.35 22.29
C PRO A 414 4.90 16.20 21.99
N GLU A 415 4.79 17.28 21.22
CA GLU A 415 5.93 18.17 20.93
C GLU A 415 6.33 18.96 22.17
N ARG A 416 5.33 19.55 22.83
CA ARG A 416 5.54 20.24 24.11
C ARG A 416 6.06 19.29 25.18
N HIS A 417 5.49 18.08 25.27
CA HIS A 417 5.93 17.06 26.22
C HIS A 417 7.39 16.68 25.97
N ALA A 418 7.75 16.35 24.72
CA ALA A 418 9.12 16.02 24.35
C ALA A 418 10.10 17.16 24.67
N ALA A 419 9.75 18.41 24.36
CA ALA A 419 10.59 19.57 24.63
C ALA A 419 10.85 19.75 26.15
N LEU A 420 9.81 19.68 26.98
CA LEU A 420 9.94 19.79 28.43
C LEU A 420 10.72 18.62 29.03
N ILE A 421 10.48 17.39 28.56
CA ILE A 421 11.18 16.21 29.05
C ILE A 421 12.66 16.27 28.66
N ALA A 422 13.01 16.75 27.46
CA ALA A 422 14.40 16.95 27.06
C ALA A 422 15.14 17.92 28.00
N VAL A 423 14.47 19.00 28.44
CA VAL A 423 15.03 19.92 29.46
C VAL A 423 15.22 19.20 30.80
N ALA A 424 14.21 18.46 31.27
CA ALA A 424 14.26 17.74 32.54
C ALA A 424 15.33 16.63 32.55
N LEU A 425 15.56 15.95 31.43
CA LEU A 425 16.62 14.95 31.29
C LEU A 425 18.03 15.54 31.41
N ARG A 426 18.23 16.84 31.20
CA ARG A 426 19.52 17.48 31.50
C ARG A 426 19.75 17.65 33.01
N GLU A 427 18.68 17.78 33.79
CA GLU A 427 18.75 17.81 35.26
C GLU A 427 18.86 16.39 35.86
N ALA A 428 18.19 15.42 35.25
CA ALA A 428 18.14 14.03 35.69
C ALA A 428 18.30 13.01 34.53
N PRO A 429 19.53 12.84 33.98
CA PRO A 429 19.76 12.03 32.76
C PRO A 429 19.47 10.53 32.86
N ARG A 430 19.27 10.02 34.08
CA ARG A 430 19.03 8.60 34.40
C ARG A 430 17.71 8.35 35.07
N ASP A 431 16.79 9.31 35.02
CA ASP A 431 15.46 9.08 35.53
C ASP A 431 14.70 8.17 34.53
N ALA A 432 14.39 6.94 34.95
CA ALA A 432 13.73 5.96 34.11
C ALA A 432 12.34 6.40 33.66
N GLU A 433 11.62 7.17 34.48
CA GLU A 433 10.29 7.65 34.15
C GLU A 433 10.35 8.74 33.07
N LEU A 434 11.30 9.68 33.19
CA LEU A 434 11.57 10.68 32.15
C LEU A 434 12.04 10.05 30.84
N LEU A 435 12.96 9.08 30.88
CA LEU A 435 13.45 8.39 29.68
C LEU A 435 12.34 7.62 28.96
N THR A 436 11.48 6.94 29.72
CA THR A 436 10.30 6.25 29.17
C THR A 436 9.33 7.23 28.56
N ALA A 437 9.00 8.32 29.27
CA ALA A 437 8.10 9.35 28.77
C ALA A 437 8.68 10.04 27.53
N TYR A 438 9.99 10.25 27.46
CA TYR A 438 10.65 10.82 26.29
C TYR A 438 10.50 9.91 25.08
N GLY A 439 10.79 8.62 25.22
CA GLY A 439 10.60 7.64 24.15
C GLY A 439 9.15 7.54 23.68
N GLN A 440 8.18 7.66 24.58
CA GLN A 440 6.75 7.69 24.23
C GLN A 440 6.37 8.95 23.46
N SER A 441 6.75 10.13 23.96
CA SER A 441 6.42 11.41 23.31
C SER A 441 7.10 11.56 21.96
N THR A 442 8.37 11.15 21.81
CA THR A 442 9.06 11.22 20.53
C THR A 442 8.56 10.15 19.56
N ALA A 443 8.19 8.95 20.04
CA ALA A 443 7.55 7.94 19.18
C ALA A 443 6.20 8.41 18.64
N ALA A 444 5.41 9.16 19.42
CA ALA A 444 4.17 9.77 18.95
C ALA A 444 4.38 10.80 17.82
N LEU A 445 5.62 11.26 17.61
CA LEU A 445 6.01 12.22 16.57
C LEU A 445 6.77 11.58 15.40
N GLU A 446 6.92 10.25 15.37
CA GLU A 446 7.83 9.54 14.44
C GLU A 446 9.32 9.92 14.64
N LEU A 447 9.69 10.36 15.84
CA LEU A 447 11.04 10.83 16.22
C LEU A 447 11.71 9.91 17.25
N ALA A 448 11.38 8.62 17.26
CA ALA A 448 11.85 7.67 18.27
C ALA A 448 13.38 7.64 18.42
N GLU A 449 14.11 7.87 17.33
CA GLU A 449 15.57 7.96 17.31
C GLU A 449 16.16 9.00 18.27
N LEU A 450 15.43 10.08 18.59
CA LEU A 450 15.89 11.09 19.54
C LEU A 450 16.09 10.52 20.95
N ALA A 451 15.35 9.47 21.31
CA ALA A 451 15.46 8.79 22.59
C ALA A 451 16.57 7.74 22.64
N VAL A 452 17.08 7.27 21.49
CA VAL A 452 18.07 6.18 21.39
C VAL A 452 19.35 6.50 22.16
N GLY A 453 19.91 7.69 21.98
CA GLY A 453 21.15 8.10 22.65
C GLY A 453 21.03 8.16 24.18
N PRO A 454 20.06 8.93 24.72
CA PRO A 454 19.82 9.00 26.16
C PRO A 454 19.57 7.63 26.82
N LEU A 455 18.76 6.78 26.16
CA LEU A 455 18.44 5.44 26.65
C LEU A 455 19.65 4.50 26.60
N TRP A 456 20.44 4.52 25.53
CA TRP A 456 21.68 3.74 25.44
C TRP A 456 22.61 4.03 26.61
N ALA A 457 22.79 5.31 26.90
CA ALA A 457 23.64 5.72 27.99
C ALA A 457 23.11 5.16 29.34
N ALA A 458 21.79 5.05 29.55
CA ALA A 458 21.22 4.48 30.77
C ALA A 458 21.34 2.95 30.83
N VAL A 459 21.13 2.26 29.70
CA VAL A 459 21.35 0.81 29.56
C VAL A 459 22.81 0.45 29.81
N GLU A 460 23.77 1.26 29.35
CA GLU A 460 25.20 0.99 29.57
C GLU A 460 25.59 1.08 31.05
N ASP A 461 24.92 1.95 31.83
CA ASP A 461 25.15 2.08 33.27
C ASP A 461 24.55 0.90 34.05
N ASP A 462 23.32 0.50 33.73
CA ASP A 462 22.69 -0.69 34.32
C ASP A 462 21.92 -1.55 33.29
N PRO A 463 22.63 -2.46 32.58
CA PRO A 463 22.01 -3.26 31.52
C PRO A 463 21.02 -4.31 32.03
N GLY A 464 20.94 -4.53 33.34
CA GLY A 464 19.97 -5.45 33.94
C GLY A 464 18.64 -4.80 34.32
N ASP A 465 18.52 -3.47 34.25
CA ASP A 465 17.32 -2.75 34.69
C ASP A 465 16.24 -2.77 33.59
N PRO A 466 15.07 -3.40 33.83
CA PRO A 466 13.97 -3.39 32.87
C PRO A 466 13.47 -1.97 32.55
N GLY A 467 13.65 -1.00 33.45
CA GLY A 467 13.28 0.40 33.27
C GLY A 467 14.07 1.13 32.18
N TYR A 468 15.24 0.61 31.77
CA TYR A 468 16.00 1.15 30.63
C TYR A 468 15.95 0.23 29.42
N VAL A 469 16.02 -1.09 29.64
CA VAL A 469 16.05 -2.08 28.56
C VAL A 469 14.73 -2.10 27.79
N LEU A 470 13.57 -2.06 28.46
CA LEU A 470 12.28 -2.16 27.78
C LEU A 470 11.96 -0.91 26.95
N PRO A 471 12.15 0.33 27.45
CA PRO A 471 11.99 1.51 26.59
C PRO A 471 12.97 1.51 25.41
N GLN A 472 14.23 1.10 25.62
CA GLN A 472 15.20 1.02 24.52
C GLN A 472 14.84 -0.03 23.47
N LEU A 473 14.35 -1.20 23.89
CA LEU A 473 13.81 -2.22 22.99
C LEU A 473 12.70 -1.64 22.11
N GLU A 474 11.72 -0.98 22.72
CA GLU A 474 10.57 -0.39 22.01
C GLU A 474 10.99 0.76 21.07
N THR A 475 12.01 1.54 21.44
CA THR A 475 12.57 2.58 20.57
C THR A 475 13.33 2.00 19.38
N LEU A 476 14.19 0.99 19.59
CA LEU A 476 14.97 0.37 18.52
C LEU A 476 14.11 -0.44 17.54
N LEU A 477 13.05 -1.10 18.03
CA LEU A 477 12.06 -1.77 17.17
C LEU A 477 11.38 -0.78 16.22
N ARG A 478 10.96 0.39 16.72
CA ARG A 478 10.37 1.44 15.88
C ARG A 478 11.36 2.03 14.89
N ALA A 479 12.61 2.19 15.30
CA ALA A 479 13.69 2.65 14.42
C ALA A 479 14.11 1.60 13.37
N GLY A 480 13.75 0.33 13.56
CA GLY A 480 14.21 -0.78 12.71
C GLY A 480 15.70 -1.11 12.89
N ASP A 481 16.30 -0.75 14.04
CA ASP A 481 17.73 -0.93 14.31
C ASP A 481 18.00 -2.35 14.85
N ALA A 482 18.11 -3.30 13.93
CA ALA A 482 18.38 -4.71 14.24
C ALA A 482 19.74 -4.91 14.95
N ASP A 483 20.77 -4.18 14.54
CA ASP A 483 22.10 -4.24 15.15
C ASP A 483 22.07 -3.72 16.58
N GLY A 484 21.34 -2.62 16.82
CA GLY A 484 21.07 -2.09 18.14
C GLY A 484 20.33 -3.09 19.03
N LEU A 485 19.33 -3.79 18.49
CA LEU A 485 18.57 -4.81 19.23
C LEU A 485 19.42 -6.02 19.62
N GLU A 486 20.26 -6.50 18.72
CA GLU A 486 21.20 -7.60 19.02
C GLU A 486 22.21 -7.18 20.09
N ARG A 487 22.73 -5.94 20.00
CA ARG A 487 23.58 -5.35 21.04
C ARG A 487 22.86 -5.27 22.39
N LEU A 488 21.60 -4.83 22.39
CA LEU A 488 20.78 -4.68 23.61
C LEU A 488 20.54 -6.04 24.26
N ALA A 489 20.19 -7.07 23.46
CA ALA A 489 20.01 -8.44 23.91
C ALA A 489 21.27 -9.00 24.56
N GLY A 490 22.44 -8.76 23.97
CA GLY A 490 23.73 -9.17 24.52
C GLY A 490 24.01 -8.54 25.88
N LEU A 491 23.92 -7.21 25.97
CA LEU A 491 24.17 -6.48 27.21
C LEU A 491 23.21 -6.87 28.33
N ALA A 492 21.90 -6.92 28.01
CA ALA A 492 20.89 -7.27 28.99
C ALA A 492 20.98 -8.73 29.43
N GLY A 493 21.23 -9.65 28.49
CA GLY A 493 21.30 -11.09 28.75
C GLY A 493 22.39 -11.51 29.74
N GLU A 494 23.51 -10.78 29.81
CA GLU A 494 24.58 -11.06 30.77
C GLU A 494 24.15 -10.86 32.23
N ARG A 495 23.25 -9.91 32.50
CA ARG A 495 22.79 -9.57 33.87
C ARG A 495 21.37 -10.04 34.17
N ALA A 496 20.51 -10.04 33.16
CA ALA A 496 19.10 -10.40 33.23
C ALA A 496 18.74 -11.30 32.02
N PRO A 497 19.01 -12.62 32.09
CA PRO A 497 18.80 -13.54 30.97
C PRO A 497 17.37 -13.50 30.38
N VAL A 498 16.35 -13.32 31.23
CA VAL A 498 14.94 -13.17 30.80
C VAL A 498 14.78 -11.98 29.85
N LEU A 499 15.37 -10.82 30.16
CA LEU A 499 15.31 -9.64 29.30
C LEU A 499 16.08 -9.85 28.00
N GLY A 500 17.26 -10.48 28.06
CA GLY A 500 18.05 -10.80 26.87
C GLY A 500 17.29 -11.68 25.87
N HIS A 501 16.67 -12.76 26.36
CA HIS A 501 15.82 -13.62 25.53
C HIS A 501 14.58 -12.89 25.02
N TRP A 502 13.95 -12.03 25.84
CA TRP A 502 12.80 -11.24 25.39
C TRP A 502 13.14 -10.26 24.25
N VAL A 503 14.27 -9.57 24.33
CA VAL A 503 14.75 -8.68 23.26
C VAL A 503 14.99 -9.48 21.97
N ARG A 504 15.65 -10.66 22.05
CA ARG A 504 15.86 -11.54 20.88
C ARG A 504 14.55 -12.04 20.30
N ALA A 505 13.60 -12.45 21.14
CA ALA A 505 12.28 -12.90 20.68
C ALA A 505 11.58 -11.83 19.84
N ARG A 506 11.60 -10.58 20.30
CA ARG A 506 11.00 -9.43 19.59
C ARG A 506 11.74 -9.07 18.31
N LEU A 507 13.09 -9.09 18.32
CA LEU A 507 13.91 -8.88 17.13
C LEU A 507 13.61 -9.92 16.05
N ARG A 508 13.66 -11.21 16.41
CA ARG A 508 13.42 -12.31 15.47
C ARG A 508 12.00 -12.28 14.91
N ALA A 509 11.00 -11.96 15.75
CA ALA A 509 9.63 -11.77 15.30
C ALA A 509 9.51 -10.62 14.29
N ALA A 510 10.16 -9.48 14.56
CA ALA A 510 10.19 -8.34 13.64
C ALA A 510 10.91 -8.65 12.31
N GLN A 511 11.83 -9.62 12.30
CA GLN A 511 12.53 -10.10 11.09
C GLN A 511 11.79 -11.23 10.36
N GLY A 512 10.63 -11.68 10.87
CA GLY A 512 9.90 -12.83 10.31
C GLY A 512 10.53 -14.19 10.62
N GLU A 513 11.52 -14.26 11.51
CA GLU A 513 12.18 -15.51 11.93
C GLU A 513 11.35 -16.22 13.01
N ALA A 514 10.16 -16.68 12.65
CA ALA A 514 9.18 -17.23 13.60
C ALA A 514 9.72 -18.40 14.45
N GLU A 515 10.51 -19.31 13.86
CA GLU A 515 11.11 -20.44 14.58
C GLU A 515 12.06 -19.97 15.68
N GLY A 516 12.95 -19.03 15.34
CA GLY A 516 13.88 -18.47 16.30
C GLY A 516 13.16 -17.66 17.39
N ALA A 517 12.13 -16.90 17.04
CA ALA A 517 11.34 -16.14 18.01
C ALA A 517 10.61 -17.08 19.01
N VAL A 518 10.10 -18.21 18.53
CA VAL A 518 9.49 -19.25 19.38
C VAL A 518 10.50 -19.86 20.36
N GLU A 519 11.72 -20.17 19.90
CA GLU A 519 12.79 -20.68 20.78
C GLU A 519 13.12 -19.70 21.92
N GLU A 520 13.24 -18.41 21.58
CA GLU A 520 13.52 -17.36 22.57
C GLU A 520 12.34 -17.16 23.54
N CYS A 521 11.09 -17.21 23.06
CA CYS A 521 9.91 -17.15 23.94
C CYS A 521 9.83 -18.35 24.89
N ALA A 522 10.19 -19.55 24.41
CA ALA A 522 10.25 -20.74 25.24
C ALA A 522 11.32 -20.61 26.34
N ALA A 523 12.49 -20.07 26.01
CA ALA A 523 13.54 -19.79 26.98
C ALA A 523 13.09 -18.76 28.05
N VAL A 524 12.38 -17.70 27.65
CA VAL A 524 11.75 -16.77 28.59
C VAL A 524 10.76 -17.49 29.50
N ALA A 525 9.87 -18.31 28.93
CA ALA A 525 8.84 -19.04 29.67
C ALA A 525 9.38 -20.10 30.65
N GLU A 526 10.56 -20.67 30.37
CA GLU A 526 11.28 -21.60 31.25
C GLU A 526 11.92 -20.87 32.44
N LEU A 527 12.55 -19.72 32.18
CA LEU A 527 13.19 -18.89 33.21
C LEU A 527 12.17 -18.14 34.08
N ASP A 528 11.07 -17.70 33.47
CA ASP A 528 9.94 -17.04 34.12
C ASP A 528 8.61 -17.67 33.67
N PRO A 529 8.08 -18.64 34.45
CA PRO A 529 6.78 -19.25 34.19
C PRO A 529 5.61 -18.27 34.21
N GLY A 530 5.77 -17.06 34.77
CA GLY A 530 4.75 -16.01 34.80
C GLY A 530 4.80 -15.03 33.63
N ALA A 531 5.76 -15.16 32.70
CA ALA A 531 5.93 -14.25 31.57
C ALA A 531 4.79 -14.39 30.54
N LEU A 532 3.70 -13.64 30.74
CA LEU A 532 2.51 -13.66 29.89
C LEU A 532 2.79 -13.13 28.47
N ASN A 533 3.54 -12.03 28.34
CA ASN A 533 3.79 -11.41 27.03
C ASN A 533 4.61 -12.30 26.10
N ALA A 534 5.58 -13.05 26.64
CA ALA A 534 6.34 -14.04 25.85
C ALA A 534 5.45 -15.21 25.40
N ARG A 535 4.52 -15.67 26.26
CA ARG A 535 3.55 -16.72 25.89
C ARG A 535 2.56 -16.23 24.84
N ARG A 536 2.10 -14.97 24.92
CA ARG A 536 1.22 -14.36 23.92
C ARG A 536 1.90 -14.29 22.56
N LEU A 537 3.10 -13.72 22.49
CA LEU A 537 3.89 -13.69 21.24
C LEU A 537 4.14 -15.10 20.70
N TRP A 538 4.48 -16.06 21.56
CA TRP A 538 4.64 -17.46 21.14
C TRP A 538 3.32 -18.01 20.55
N ALA A 539 2.20 -17.81 21.23
CA ALA A 539 0.89 -18.27 20.76
C ALA A 539 0.50 -17.64 19.41
N ASP A 540 0.79 -16.35 19.20
CA ASP A 540 0.57 -15.64 17.93
C ASP A 540 1.40 -16.29 16.80
N LEU A 541 2.71 -16.46 17.02
CA LEU A 541 3.63 -17.02 16.02
C LEU A 541 3.28 -18.46 15.59
N VAL A 542 2.81 -19.30 16.51
CA VAL A 542 2.38 -20.67 16.15
C VAL A 542 0.99 -20.69 15.49
N THR A 543 0.14 -19.69 15.78
CA THR A 543 -1.16 -19.49 15.13
C THR A 543 -0.97 -19.15 13.65
N GLU A 544 -0.08 -18.20 13.34
CA GLU A 544 0.25 -17.82 11.95
C GLU A 544 0.76 -19.00 11.11
N ARG A 545 1.42 -19.97 11.74
CA ARG A 545 1.91 -21.20 11.09
C ARG A 545 0.88 -22.31 10.99
N GLY A 546 -0.31 -22.13 11.57
CA GLY A 546 -1.37 -23.15 11.62
C GLY A 546 -1.11 -24.29 12.60
N ASP A 547 -0.19 -24.15 13.57
CA ASP A 547 -0.03 -25.11 14.67
C ASP A 547 -1.04 -24.82 15.79
N TRP A 548 -2.30 -25.15 15.47
CA TRP A 548 -3.45 -24.90 16.34
C TRP A 548 -3.38 -25.64 17.67
N ALA A 549 -2.71 -26.80 17.72
CA ALA A 549 -2.54 -27.55 18.95
C ALA A 549 -1.58 -26.83 19.92
N ALA A 550 -0.46 -26.31 19.41
CA ALA A 550 0.44 -25.49 20.23
C ALA A 550 -0.21 -24.18 20.64
N ALA A 551 -0.93 -23.52 19.72
CA ALA A 551 -1.67 -22.29 20.00
C ALA A 551 -2.68 -22.49 21.14
N HIS A 552 -3.53 -23.52 21.05
CA HIS A 552 -4.54 -23.83 22.07
C HIS A 552 -3.90 -24.06 23.45
N ARG A 553 -2.85 -24.88 23.52
CA ARG A 553 -2.14 -25.15 24.78
C ARG A 553 -1.63 -23.84 25.41
N LEU A 554 -0.96 -23.00 24.63
CA LEU A 554 -0.40 -21.73 25.13
C LEU A 554 -1.49 -20.75 25.57
N ARG A 555 -2.58 -20.62 24.81
CA ARG A 555 -3.72 -19.77 25.20
C ARG A 555 -4.38 -20.25 26.49
N ARG A 556 -4.51 -21.56 26.67
CA ARG A 556 -5.01 -22.15 27.92
C ARG A 556 -4.10 -21.79 29.10
N GLU A 557 -2.78 -21.95 28.94
CA GLU A 557 -1.80 -21.56 29.95
C GLU A 557 -1.88 -20.07 30.30
N ILE A 558 -2.03 -19.18 29.31
CA ILE A 558 -2.17 -17.73 29.51
C ILE A 558 -3.39 -17.42 30.37
N VAL A 559 -4.54 -18.05 30.07
CA VAL A 559 -5.77 -17.89 30.86
C VAL A 559 -5.58 -18.42 32.29
N ASP A 560 -4.95 -19.58 32.45
CA ASP A 560 -4.74 -20.22 33.76
C ASP A 560 -3.77 -19.45 34.67
N LEU A 561 -2.82 -18.70 34.10
CA LEU A 561 -1.85 -17.89 34.83
C LEU A 561 -2.44 -16.56 35.33
N GLN A 562 -3.58 -16.14 34.82
CA GLN A 562 -4.21 -14.87 35.18
C GLN A 562 -5.26 -15.05 36.28
N GLN A 563 -5.32 -14.09 37.20
CA GLN A 563 -6.40 -14.07 38.21
C GLN A 563 -7.73 -13.62 37.60
N GLU A 564 -7.66 -12.68 36.66
CA GLU A 564 -8.78 -12.12 35.92
C GLU A 564 -8.34 -11.99 34.47
N PRO A 565 -8.55 -13.04 33.64
CA PRO A 565 -8.13 -13.01 32.24
C PRO A 565 -8.93 -11.99 31.44
N GLU A 566 -8.24 -11.26 30.57
CA GLU A 566 -8.86 -10.26 29.70
C GLU A 566 -9.78 -10.92 28.65
N PRO A 567 -10.85 -10.23 28.19
CA PRO A 567 -11.72 -10.73 27.11
C PRO A 567 -10.95 -11.14 25.84
N THR A 568 -9.85 -10.44 25.54
CA THR A 568 -8.94 -10.74 24.41
C THR A 568 -8.32 -12.13 24.51
N ASP A 569 -7.86 -12.53 25.70
CA ASP A 569 -7.29 -13.86 25.92
C ASP A 569 -8.36 -14.97 25.83
N TRP A 570 -9.60 -14.68 26.25
CA TRP A 570 -10.72 -15.60 26.08
C TRP A 570 -11.10 -15.79 24.61
N TRP A 571 -11.17 -14.72 23.82
CA TRP A 571 -11.40 -14.82 22.37
C TRP A 571 -10.29 -15.62 21.68
N ALA A 572 -9.03 -15.33 22.02
CA ALA A 572 -7.89 -16.05 21.46
C ALA A 572 -7.90 -17.55 21.83
N LEU A 573 -8.33 -17.91 23.04
CA LEU A 573 -8.56 -19.30 23.44
C LEU A 573 -9.72 -19.93 22.66
N ALA A 574 -10.82 -19.21 22.43
CA ALA A 574 -11.95 -19.72 21.66
C ALA A 574 -11.57 -20.02 20.20
N VAL A 575 -10.79 -19.13 19.56
CA VAL A 575 -10.28 -19.32 18.19
C VAL A 575 -9.37 -20.54 18.11
N ALA A 576 -8.31 -20.58 18.93
CA ALA A 576 -7.35 -21.68 18.91
C ALA A 576 -7.99 -23.01 19.31
N GLY A 577 -8.89 -22.99 20.31
CA GLY A 577 -9.64 -24.16 20.75
C GLY A 577 -10.59 -24.69 19.69
N THR A 578 -11.24 -23.81 18.90
CA THR A 578 -12.10 -24.22 17.78
C THR A 578 -11.28 -24.95 16.72
N ALA A 579 -10.15 -24.37 16.32
CA ALA A 579 -9.26 -24.98 15.32
C ALA A 579 -8.65 -26.31 15.80
N ALA A 580 -8.34 -26.42 17.09
CA ALA A 580 -7.81 -27.63 17.71
C ALA A 580 -8.89 -28.68 18.09
N GLY A 581 -10.18 -28.36 17.94
CA GLY A 581 -11.29 -29.22 18.35
C GLY A 581 -11.46 -29.37 19.87
N ALA A 582 -10.95 -28.42 20.67
CA ALA A 582 -11.02 -28.40 22.12
C ALA A 582 -12.33 -27.77 22.63
N TRP A 583 -13.48 -28.36 22.28
CA TRP A 583 -14.80 -27.77 22.48
C TRP A 583 -15.17 -27.44 23.93
N ALA A 584 -14.61 -28.16 24.90
CA ALA A 584 -14.81 -27.83 26.32
C ALA A 584 -14.22 -26.46 26.69
N ASP A 585 -13.04 -26.13 26.17
CA ASP A 585 -12.41 -24.83 26.37
C ASP A 585 -13.11 -23.74 25.57
N VAL A 586 -13.60 -24.05 24.35
CA VAL A 586 -14.40 -23.09 23.56
C VAL A 586 -15.67 -22.69 24.31
N ARG A 587 -16.36 -23.64 24.95
CA ARG A 587 -17.54 -23.35 25.78
C ARG A 587 -17.19 -22.60 27.05
N ALA A 588 -16.06 -22.90 27.68
CA ALA A 588 -15.57 -22.16 28.84
C ALA A 588 -15.27 -20.70 28.47
N ALA A 589 -14.61 -20.47 27.33
CA ALA A 589 -14.35 -19.13 26.80
C ALA A 589 -15.65 -18.41 26.43
N ALA A 590 -16.59 -19.07 25.75
CA ALA A 590 -17.89 -18.51 25.43
C ALA A 590 -18.66 -18.08 26.69
N ALA A 591 -18.67 -18.90 27.74
CA ALA A 591 -19.29 -18.55 29.01
C ALA A 591 -18.62 -17.35 29.69
N ALA A 592 -17.29 -17.25 29.64
CA ALA A 592 -16.54 -16.10 30.17
C ALA A 592 -16.80 -14.81 29.38
N LEU A 593 -17.11 -14.93 28.09
CA LEU A 593 -17.48 -13.84 27.18
C LEU A 593 -18.99 -13.55 27.17
N GLU A 594 -19.77 -14.22 28.03
CA GLU A 594 -21.24 -14.09 28.11
C GLU A 594 -21.97 -14.42 26.78
N LEU A 595 -21.39 -15.32 25.98
CA LEU A 595 -22.02 -15.83 24.76
C LEU A 595 -22.95 -17.00 25.09
N ASP A 596 -24.16 -16.98 24.52
CA ASP A 596 -25.11 -18.08 24.63
C ASP A 596 -24.75 -19.16 23.60
N VAL A 597 -24.39 -20.35 24.09
CA VAL A 597 -23.99 -21.50 23.26
C VAL A 597 -24.60 -22.77 23.85
N ASP A 598 -25.20 -23.61 23.01
CA ASP A 598 -25.90 -24.83 23.41
C ASP A 598 -24.98 -25.83 24.13
N ALA A 599 -25.42 -26.48 25.21
CA ALA A 599 -24.58 -27.46 25.92
C ALA A 599 -24.26 -28.72 25.07
N GLY A 600 -23.02 -29.23 25.13
CA GLY A 600 -22.62 -30.46 24.42
C GLY A 600 -21.12 -30.76 24.45
N GLU A 601 -20.70 -31.88 23.85
CA GLU A 601 -19.30 -32.37 23.82
C GLU A 601 -18.59 -32.20 22.45
N GLY A 602 -19.31 -31.78 21.41
CA GLY A 602 -18.80 -31.67 20.03
C GLY A 602 -18.74 -30.24 19.48
N PRO A 603 -18.49 -30.12 18.16
CA PRO A 603 -18.47 -28.84 17.44
C PRO A 603 -19.72 -27.99 17.70
N ILE A 604 -19.51 -26.68 17.72
CA ILE A 604 -20.59 -25.70 17.76
C ILE A 604 -20.98 -25.39 16.31
N ASP A 605 -22.20 -25.78 15.92
CA ASP A 605 -22.77 -25.52 14.60
C ASP A 605 -24.21 -25.02 14.78
N GLU A 606 -24.31 -23.77 15.18
CA GLU A 606 -25.58 -23.07 15.45
C GLU A 606 -25.90 -22.09 14.31
N GLN A 607 -27.09 -21.48 14.32
CA GLN A 607 -27.43 -20.43 13.35
C GLN A 607 -27.52 -19.09 14.09
N TRP A 608 -26.49 -18.25 13.94
CA TRP A 608 -26.46 -16.94 14.56
C TRP A 608 -26.93 -15.87 13.56
N HIS A 609 -26.04 -14.98 13.11
CA HIS A 609 -26.36 -13.90 12.20
C HIS A 609 -25.48 -13.95 10.93
N PRO A 610 -25.89 -13.31 9.83
CA PRO A 610 -25.05 -13.14 8.66
C PRO A 610 -23.77 -12.36 8.98
N VAL A 611 -22.70 -12.68 8.28
CA VAL A 611 -21.39 -12.02 8.35
C VAL A 611 -20.79 -11.94 6.95
N ARG A 612 -19.81 -11.06 6.75
CA ARG A 612 -18.89 -11.09 5.62
C ARG A 612 -17.55 -11.64 6.10
N VAL A 613 -16.88 -12.38 5.23
CA VAL A 613 -15.55 -12.93 5.51
C VAL A 613 -14.59 -12.45 4.43
N ALA A 614 -13.53 -11.77 4.84
CA ALA A 614 -12.43 -11.34 3.99
C ALA A 614 -11.41 -12.47 3.82
N PHE A 615 -11.00 -12.74 2.58
CA PHE A 615 -10.01 -13.78 2.26
C PHE A 615 -9.16 -13.33 1.06
N PRO A 616 -7.88 -13.71 1.00
CA PRO A 616 -7.06 -13.48 -0.18
C PRO A 616 -7.49 -14.43 -1.29
N ASP A 617 -7.67 -13.91 -2.49
CA ASP A 617 -7.83 -14.70 -3.71
C ASP A 617 -6.48 -15.26 -4.20
N PRO A 618 -6.43 -16.09 -5.26
CA PRO A 618 -5.18 -16.68 -5.75
C PRO A 618 -4.12 -15.68 -6.24
N VAL A 619 -4.52 -14.45 -6.56
CA VAL A 619 -3.61 -13.37 -6.97
C VAL A 619 -3.29 -12.42 -5.81
N GLY A 620 -3.76 -12.73 -4.60
CA GLY A 620 -3.48 -12.01 -3.37
C GLY A 620 -4.40 -10.80 -3.13
N GLU A 621 -5.42 -10.58 -3.95
CA GLU A 621 -6.41 -9.53 -3.70
C GLU A 621 -7.37 -9.97 -2.58
N VAL A 622 -7.63 -9.07 -1.64
CA VAL A 622 -8.61 -9.36 -0.58
C VAL A 622 -10.00 -9.26 -1.20
N ARG A 623 -10.71 -10.39 -1.17
CA ARG A 623 -12.12 -10.50 -1.55
C ARG A 623 -12.97 -10.76 -0.33
N GLU A 624 -14.26 -10.53 -0.48
CA GLU A 624 -15.25 -10.75 0.55
C GLU A 624 -16.29 -11.77 0.09
N ALA A 625 -16.76 -12.59 1.03
CA ALA A 625 -17.86 -13.50 0.81
C ALA A 625 -18.89 -13.40 1.93
N LEU A 626 -20.17 -13.46 1.57
CA LEU A 626 -21.25 -13.59 2.54
C LEU A 626 -21.27 -15.00 3.14
N ALA A 627 -21.39 -15.05 4.47
CA ALA A 627 -21.39 -16.28 5.25
C ALA A 627 -22.42 -16.19 6.40
N LEU A 628 -22.78 -17.33 6.96
CA LEU A 628 -23.60 -17.43 8.16
C LEU A 628 -22.71 -17.81 9.34
N ARG A 629 -22.70 -17.00 10.41
CA ARG A 629 -21.93 -17.34 11.62
C ARG A 629 -22.54 -18.56 12.31
N THR A 630 -21.69 -19.54 12.61
CA THR A 630 -22.09 -20.82 13.20
C THR A 630 -21.60 -21.02 14.63
N GLY A 631 -20.77 -20.12 15.15
CA GLY A 631 -20.28 -20.14 16.52
C GLY A 631 -19.43 -18.92 16.86
N PRO A 632 -18.67 -18.96 17.97
CA PRO A 632 -17.85 -17.84 18.41
C PRO A 632 -16.85 -17.36 17.35
N ALA A 633 -16.20 -18.26 16.62
CA ALA A 633 -15.15 -17.93 15.63
C ALA A 633 -15.34 -18.63 14.28
N THR A 634 -16.52 -19.21 14.02
CA THR A 634 -16.78 -19.99 12.80
C THR A 634 -17.93 -19.43 11.99
N ALA A 635 -17.82 -19.52 10.67
CA ALA A 635 -18.91 -19.23 9.75
C ALA A 635 -18.94 -20.24 8.61
N ARG A 636 -20.13 -20.50 8.06
CA ARG A 636 -20.32 -21.29 6.86
C ARG A 636 -20.55 -20.36 5.67
N VAL A 637 -19.72 -20.46 4.65
CA VAL A 637 -19.81 -19.60 3.46
C VAL A 637 -21.15 -19.87 2.76
N ALA A 638 -21.92 -18.82 2.54
CA ALA A 638 -23.24 -18.88 1.90
C ALA A 638 -23.15 -18.50 0.41
N GLN A 639 -22.22 -17.60 0.08
CA GLN A 639 -22.01 -17.13 -1.28
C GLN A 639 -21.33 -18.18 -2.15
N VAL A 640 -21.90 -18.43 -3.34
CA VAL A 640 -21.24 -19.24 -4.38
C VAL A 640 -20.21 -18.35 -5.06
N LEU A 641 -18.96 -18.79 -5.07
CA LEU A 641 -17.85 -18.05 -5.66
C LEU A 641 -17.33 -18.72 -6.93
N PRO A 642 -16.64 -17.99 -7.82
CA PRO A 642 -15.97 -18.59 -8.96
C PRO A 642 -15.03 -19.74 -8.55
N GLN A 643 -14.80 -20.69 -9.45
CA GLN A 643 -13.84 -21.76 -9.15
C GLN A 643 -12.43 -21.21 -8.90
N GLY A 644 -11.69 -21.88 -8.03
CA GLY A 644 -10.31 -21.54 -7.72
C GLY A 644 -10.12 -20.39 -6.73
N GLN A 645 -11.17 -19.80 -6.17
CA GLN A 645 -11.09 -18.64 -5.27
C GLN A 645 -10.54 -18.96 -3.85
N GLY A 646 -10.24 -20.23 -3.55
CA GLY A 646 -9.69 -20.66 -2.25
C GLY A 646 -10.72 -20.87 -1.14
N ILE A 647 -11.95 -20.38 -1.31
CA ILE A 647 -13.16 -20.77 -0.55
C ILE A 647 -14.37 -20.83 -1.49
N ASN A 648 -15.43 -21.53 -1.11
CA ASN A 648 -16.71 -21.60 -1.84
C ASN A 648 -17.90 -21.86 -0.90
N ALA A 649 -19.11 -21.87 -1.45
CA ALA A 649 -20.33 -22.16 -0.73
C ALA A 649 -20.25 -23.50 0.03
N GLY A 650 -20.69 -23.48 1.29
CA GLY A 650 -20.70 -24.63 2.19
C GLY A 650 -19.45 -24.78 3.05
N ASP A 651 -18.33 -24.15 2.68
CA ASP A 651 -17.07 -24.23 3.43
C ASP A 651 -17.25 -23.70 4.86
N LEU A 652 -16.70 -24.43 5.83
CA LEU A 652 -16.61 -23.97 7.21
C LEU A 652 -15.29 -23.24 7.39
N VAL A 653 -15.36 -21.95 7.67
CA VAL A 653 -14.19 -21.10 7.89
C VAL A 653 -14.04 -20.72 9.35
N LEU A 654 -12.78 -20.62 9.78
CA LEU A 654 -12.37 -19.99 11.03
C LEU A 654 -12.00 -18.53 10.73
N PHE A 655 -12.50 -17.59 11.53
CA PHE A 655 -12.21 -16.16 11.39
C PHE A 655 -11.73 -15.55 12.72
N GLU A 656 -11.07 -14.40 12.62
CA GLU A 656 -10.71 -13.57 13.78
C GLU A 656 -11.96 -12.80 14.25
N PRO A 657 -12.47 -13.00 15.48
CA PRO A 657 -13.71 -12.40 15.97
C PRO A 657 -13.61 -10.90 16.32
N ALA A 658 -12.67 -10.18 15.70
CA ALA A 658 -12.58 -8.73 15.69
C ALA A 658 -13.06 -8.20 14.32
N PRO A 659 -14.15 -7.40 14.26
CA PRO A 659 -14.61 -6.81 13.01
C PRO A 659 -13.52 -5.93 12.39
N MET A 660 -13.32 -6.04 11.08
CA MET A 660 -12.38 -5.23 10.31
C MET A 660 -12.88 -3.78 10.10
N GLU A 661 -14.18 -3.58 10.27
CA GLU A 661 -14.85 -2.29 10.09
C GLU A 661 -15.58 -1.90 11.39
N PRO A 662 -15.56 -0.62 11.79
CA PRO A 662 -16.30 -0.16 12.95
C PRO A 662 -17.81 -0.32 12.74
N VAL A 663 -18.55 -0.54 13.83
CA VAL A 663 -20.02 -0.60 13.79
C VAL A 663 -20.55 0.81 13.52
N PRO A 664 -21.42 1.02 12.51
CA PRO A 664 -21.99 2.34 12.22
C PRO A 664 -22.70 2.95 13.43
N GLU A 665 -22.52 4.26 13.63
CA GLU A 665 -23.18 5.01 14.70
C GLU A 665 -24.67 5.25 14.38
N GLU A 666 -24.97 5.50 13.11
CA GLU A 666 -26.31 5.82 12.64
C GLU A 666 -27.25 4.61 12.68
N PRO A 667 -28.47 4.73 13.26
CA PRO A 667 -29.38 3.60 13.40
C PRO A 667 -29.83 2.96 12.08
N GLU A 668 -29.95 3.73 11.01
CA GLU A 668 -30.35 3.23 9.69
C GLU A 668 -29.24 2.40 9.04
N GLU A 669 -28.00 2.88 9.10
CA GLU A 669 -26.82 2.14 8.62
C GLU A 669 -26.57 0.88 9.46
N ARG A 670 -26.76 0.98 10.78
CA ARG A 670 -26.63 -0.15 11.69
C ARG A 670 -27.64 -1.28 11.41
N ALA A 671 -28.83 -0.96 10.91
CA ALA A 671 -29.85 -1.96 10.58
C ALA A 671 -29.46 -2.82 9.36
N ALA A 672 -28.67 -2.26 8.43
CA ALA A 672 -28.15 -2.95 7.26
C ALA A 672 -26.73 -3.50 7.44
N TYR A 673 -26.09 -3.23 8.58
CA TYR A 673 -24.70 -3.58 8.84
C TYR A 673 -24.50 -5.09 8.94
N VAL A 674 -23.62 -5.62 8.08
CA VAL A 674 -23.14 -7.00 8.12
C VAL A 674 -21.64 -6.96 8.45
N PRO A 675 -21.21 -7.43 9.64
CA PRO A 675 -19.83 -7.30 10.08
C PRO A 675 -18.89 -8.10 9.19
N LEU A 676 -17.74 -7.50 8.86
CA LEU A 676 -16.66 -8.10 8.09
C LEU A 676 -15.59 -8.65 9.03
N PHE A 677 -15.22 -9.92 8.87
CA PHE A 677 -14.16 -10.58 9.66
C PHE A 677 -13.05 -11.12 8.76
N ALA A 678 -11.82 -11.12 9.26
CA ALA A 678 -10.68 -11.71 8.56
C ALA A 678 -10.70 -13.24 8.68
N ARG A 679 -10.65 -13.95 7.54
CA ARG A 679 -10.52 -15.41 7.51
C ARG A 679 -9.13 -15.85 7.95
N LEU A 680 -9.05 -16.71 8.96
CA LEU A 680 -7.81 -17.34 9.40
C LEU A 680 -7.51 -18.61 8.60
N THR A 681 -8.48 -19.52 8.48
CA THR A 681 -8.30 -20.77 7.71
C THR A 681 -9.64 -21.42 7.33
N VAL A 682 -9.61 -22.41 6.45
CA VAL A 682 -10.74 -23.29 6.13
C VAL A 682 -10.64 -24.54 7.00
N LEU A 683 -11.64 -24.78 7.85
CA LEU A 683 -11.71 -25.96 8.71
C LEU A 683 -12.30 -27.18 7.99
N GLU A 684 -13.29 -26.94 7.13
CA GLU A 684 -13.94 -27.97 6.32
C GLU A 684 -14.16 -27.43 4.90
N ASP A 685 -13.54 -28.10 3.91
CA ASP A 685 -13.77 -27.86 2.48
C ASP A 685 -15.00 -28.67 2.06
N ALA A 686 -16.04 -27.97 1.62
CA ALA A 686 -17.30 -28.58 1.19
C ALA A 686 -17.22 -29.16 -0.23
N GLY A 687 -16.17 -28.86 -0.99
CA GLY A 687 -15.85 -29.48 -2.28
C GLY A 687 -16.77 -29.09 -3.43
N PHE A 688 -17.45 -27.94 -3.33
CA PHE A 688 -18.38 -27.48 -4.36
C PHE A 688 -17.67 -27.02 -5.64
N SER A 689 -18.20 -27.43 -6.79
CA SER A 689 -17.79 -26.94 -8.11
C SER A 689 -18.76 -25.90 -8.64
N SER A 690 -18.26 -24.71 -8.98
CA SER A 690 -19.10 -23.60 -9.47
C SER A 690 -19.15 -23.53 -10.99
N PHE A 691 -20.31 -23.12 -11.53
CA PHE A 691 -20.54 -22.92 -12.95
C PHE A 691 -21.35 -21.64 -13.18
N VAL A 692 -20.97 -20.85 -14.17
CA VAL A 692 -21.66 -19.60 -14.54
C VAL A 692 -22.98 -19.90 -15.25
N TYR A 693 -24.00 -19.11 -14.93
CA TYR A 693 -25.15 -18.89 -15.81
C TYR A 693 -25.34 -17.42 -16.16
N ASP A 694 -25.75 -17.16 -17.39
CA ASP A 694 -26.06 -15.82 -17.91
C ASP A 694 -27.20 -15.88 -18.93
N GLY A 695 -28.09 -14.89 -18.94
CA GLY A 695 -29.11 -14.74 -19.97
C GLY A 695 -30.29 -13.88 -19.57
N VAL A 696 -31.44 -14.13 -20.21
CA VAL A 696 -32.68 -13.38 -20.00
C VAL A 696 -33.34 -13.78 -18.68
N TYR A 697 -33.64 -12.81 -17.83
CA TYR A 697 -34.39 -13.02 -16.59
C TYR A 697 -35.86 -13.37 -16.90
N PRO A 698 -36.39 -14.49 -16.39
CA PRO A 698 -37.72 -14.99 -16.74
C PRO A 698 -38.85 -14.32 -15.94
N GLY A 699 -38.53 -13.41 -15.01
CA GLY A 699 -39.48 -12.84 -14.04
C GLY A 699 -39.47 -13.58 -12.70
N ASP A 700 -39.98 -12.94 -11.66
CA ASP A 700 -39.80 -13.38 -10.26
C ASP A 700 -40.39 -14.75 -9.97
N GLY A 701 -41.56 -15.07 -10.53
CA GLY A 701 -42.24 -16.36 -10.31
C GLY A 701 -41.41 -17.53 -10.83
N PRO A 702 -41.14 -17.62 -12.15
CA PRO A 702 -40.30 -18.67 -12.72
C PRO A 702 -38.89 -18.71 -12.12
N TRP A 703 -38.32 -17.56 -11.76
CA TRP A 703 -37.00 -17.49 -11.13
C TRP A 703 -36.99 -18.11 -9.73
N GLN A 704 -37.99 -17.80 -8.90
CA GLN A 704 -38.13 -18.39 -7.57
C GLN A 704 -38.37 -19.90 -7.62
N GLU A 705 -39.21 -20.37 -8.56
CA GLU A 705 -39.43 -21.82 -8.77
C GLU A 705 -38.14 -22.55 -9.17
N PHE A 706 -37.34 -21.93 -10.05
CA PHE A 706 -36.04 -22.45 -10.45
C PHE A 706 -35.07 -22.54 -9.28
N ARG A 707 -34.90 -21.46 -8.51
CA ARG A 707 -34.02 -21.45 -7.34
C ARG A 707 -34.47 -22.46 -6.28
N GLN A 708 -35.77 -22.59 -6.05
CA GLN A 708 -36.31 -23.59 -5.13
C GLN A 708 -35.99 -25.01 -5.60
N ALA A 709 -36.18 -25.32 -6.89
CA ALA A 709 -35.87 -26.64 -7.43
C ALA A 709 -34.38 -27.00 -7.28
N LEU A 710 -33.48 -26.04 -7.47
CA LEU A 710 -32.05 -26.24 -7.28
C LEU A 710 -31.68 -26.39 -5.79
N ALA A 711 -32.29 -25.58 -4.91
CA ALA A 711 -32.09 -25.70 -3.46
C ALA A 711 -32.55 -27.07 -2.90
N GLU A 712 -33.65 -27.62 -3.41
CA GLU A 712 -34.13 -28.98 -3.06
C GLU A 712 -33.15 -30.10 -3.45
N ARG A 713 -32.23 -29.81 -4.40
CA ARG A 713 -31.12 -30.70 -4.81
C ARG A 713 -29.82 -30.39 -4.10
N SER A 714 -29.83 -29.43 -3.17
CA SER A 714 -28.63 -28.88 -2.51
C SER A 714 -27.63 -28.26 -3.50
N TRP A 715 -28.14 -27.65 -4.58
CA TRP A 715 -27.34 -26.92 -5.55
C TRP A 715 -27.56 -25.42 -5.33
N PRO A 716 -26.80 -24.76 -4.44
CA PRO A 716 -27.00 -23.35 -4.16
C PRO A 716 -26.67 -22.51 -5.39
N THR A 717 -27.39 -21.40 -5.54
CA THR A 717 -27.12 -20.39 -6.56
C THR A 717 -26.82 -19.05 -5.91
N TRP A 718 -25.99 -18.25 -6.59
CA TRP A 718 -25.72 -16.88 -6.21
C TRP A 718 -25.90 -15.95 -7.39
N ASP A 719 -26.85 -15.02 -7.26
CA ASP A 719 -27.18 -14.04 -8.29
C ASP A 719 -26.27 -12.83 -8.07
N TYR A 720 -25.44 -12.50 -9.05
CA TYR A 720 -24.50 -11.37 -8.97
C TYR A 720 -25.09 -10.11 -9.60
N LEU A 721 -25.90 -10.27 -10.64
CA LEU A 721 -26.59 -9.16 -11.31
C LEU A 721 -28.04 -9.55 -11.59
N LEU A 722 -28.97 -8.74 -11.09
CA LEU A 722 -30.40 -8.86 -11.28
C LEU A 722 -31.00 -7.60 -11.93
N PRO A 723 -32.22 -7.70 -12.49
CA PRO A 723 -32.88 -6.55 -13.11
C PRO A 723 -33.24 -5.42 -12.13
N GLU A 724 -33.35 -5.75 -10.85
CA GLU A 724 -33.77 -4.88 -9.75
C GLU A 724 -32.61 -4.11 -9.11
N ASP A 725 -31.36 -4.48 -9.41
CA ASP A 725 -30.16 -3.80 -8.91
C ASP A 725 -30.03 -2.39 -9.49
N ASP A 726 -29.24 -1.53 -8.84
CA ASP A 726 -29.01 -0.15 -9.30
C ASP A 726 -28.34 -0.15 -10.69
N GLY A 727 -29.03 0.40 -11.69
CA GLY A 727 -28.63 0.32 -13.10
C GLY A 727 -29.16 -0.90 -13.88
N GLY A 728 -29.69 -1.92 -13.18
CA GLY A 728 -30.46 -3.07 -13.65
C GLY A 728 -29.85 -3.84 -14.83
N TYR A 729 -29.34 -5.05 -14.61
CA TYR A 729 -28.71 -5.82 -15.68
C TYR A 729 -29.66 -6.09 -16.85
N ARG A 730 -29.15 -5.89 -18.07
CA ARG A 730 -29.88 -6.01 -19.33
C ARG A 730 -29.06 -6.78 -20.35
N VAL A 731 -29.74 -7.61 -21.13
CA VAL A 731 -29.15 -8.37 -22.23
C VAL A 731 -29.79 -7.95 -23.54
N THR A 732 -29.01 -7.88 -24.62
CA THR A 732 -29.49 -7.38 -25.92
C THR A 732 -29.64 -8.52 -26.89
N GLY A 733 -30.88 -8.91 -27.19
CA GLY A 733 -31.16 -10.00 -28.11
C GLY A 733 -30.82 -9.68 -29.58
N PRO A 734 -30.88 -10.69 -30.47
CA PRO A 734 -30.35 -10.60 -31.83
C PRO A 734 -31.08 -9.61 -32.76
N GLU A 735 -32.27 -9.14 -32.39
CA GLU A 735 -33.00 -8.07 -33.09
C GLU A 735 -32.76 -6.67 -32.51
N GLY A 736 -31.79 -6.53 -31.58
CA GLY A 736 -31.54 -5.30 -30.83
C GLY A 736 -32.56 -5.03 -29.71
N THR A 737 -33.38 -6.04 -29.37
CA THR A 737 -34.37 -5.93 -28.28
C THR A 737 -33.66 -6.09 -26.93
N VAL A 738 -33.89 -5.16 -26.01
CA VAL A 738 -33.29 -5.18 -24.67
C VAL A 738 -34.22 -5.91 -23.71
N HIS A 739 -33.71 -6.92 -23.02
CA HIS A 739 -34.42 -7.70 -22.03
C HIS A 739 -33.82 -7.51 -20.63
N PRO A 740 -34.60 -7.65 -19.55
CA PRO A 740 -34.06 -7.89 -18.21
C PRO A 740 -33.09 -9.09 -18.23
N GLY A 741 -31.90 -8.92 -17.66
CA GLY A 741 -30.87 -9.97 -17.62
C GLY A 741 -30.71 -10.57 -16.22
N VAL A 742 -30.10 -11.75 -16.16
CA VAL A 742 -29.61 -12.33 -14.91
C VAL A 742 -28.24 -12.98 -15.14
N TYR A 743 -27.30 -12.70 -14.24
CA TYR A 743 -25.97 -13.30 -14.23
C TYR A 743 -25.66 -13.85 -12.83
N GLY A 744 -25.14 -15.07 -12.76
CA GLY A 744 -24.87 -15.71 -11.49
C GLY A 744 -24.08 -17.01 -11.58
N LEU A 745 -23.94 -17.68 -10.44
CA LEU A 745 -23.24 -18.94 -10.29
C LEU A 745 -24.13 -20.02 -9.70
N LEU A 746 -23.96 -21.25 -10.18
CA LEU A 746 -24.51 -22.49 -9.64
C LEU A 746 -23.37 -23.31 -9.02
N ALA A 747 -23.54 -23.77 -7.78
CA ALA A 747 -22.59 -24.69 -7.15
C ALA A 747 -23.14 -26.12 -7.13
N LEU A 748 -22.32 -27.09 -7.55
CA LEU A 748 -22.62 -28.51 -7.47
C LEU A 748 -21.84 -29.17 -6.34
N PRO A 749 -22.49 -29.91 -5.42
CA PRO A 749 -21.83 -30.68 -4.38
C PRO A 749 -20.86 -31.73 -4.96
N PRO A 750 -19.85 -32.13 -4.19
CA PRO A 750 -18.90 -33.16 -4.61
C PRO A 750 -19.63 -34.47 -4.95
N GLY A 751 -19.28 -35.06 -6.10
CA GLY A 751 -19.88 -36.30 -6.60
C GLY A 751 -21.15 -36.12 -7.44
N THR A 752 -21.64 -34.89 -7.61
CA THR A 752 -22.73 -34.60 -8.56
C THR A 752 -22.21 -34.74 -10.00
N ASP A 753 -22.94 -35.48 -10.85
CA ASP A 753 -22.61 -35.61 -12.27
C ASP A 753 -23.02 -34.32 -13.02
N PRO A 754 -22.08 -33.60 -13.68
CA PRO A 754 -22.41 -32.42 -14.48
C PRO A 754 -23.50 -32.69 -15.54
N ALA A 755 -23.59 -33.91 -16.07
CA ALA A 755 -24.62 -34.28 -17.04
C ALA A 755 -26.03 -34.45 -16.43
N GLU A 756 -26.13 -34.66 -15.11
CA GLU A 756 -27.40 -34.56 -14.40
C GLU A 756 -27.83 -33.11 -14.26
N ALA A 757 -26.90 -32.22 -13.87
CA ALA A 757 -27.17 -30.80 -13.71
C ALA A 757 -27.56 -30.13 -15.04
N ASP A 758 -26.83 -30.39 -16.13
CA ASP A 758 -27.15 -29.85 -17.47
C ASP A 758 -28.57 -30.24 -17.94
N ARG A 759 -28.97 -31.51 -17.72
CA ARG A 759 -30.32 -31.97 -18.03
C ARG A 759 -31.37 -31.29 -17.17
N ALA A 760 -31.13 -31.19 -15.86
CA ALA A 760 -32.05 -30.53 -14.95
C ALA A 760 -32.24 -29.05 -15.30
N LEU A 761 -31.17 -28.31 -15.59
CA LEU A 761 -31.27 -26.91 -16.03
C LEU A 761 -32.01 -26.79 -17.36
N THR A 762 -31.76 -27.70 -18.31
CA THR A 762 -32.48 -27.74 -19.58
C THR A 762 -33.98 -27.96 -19.39
N GLU A 763 -34.38 -28.86 -18.48
CA GLU A 763 -35.79 -29.14 -18.18
C GLU A 763 -36.47 -27.96 -17.46
N LEU A 764 -35.80 -27.37 -16.46
CA LEU A 764 -36.33 -26.27 -15.66
C LEU A 764 -36.51 -24.98 -16.46
N THR A 765 -35.66 -24.75 -17.46
CA THR A 765 -35.68 -23.54 -18.31
C THR A 765 -36.45 -23.72 -19.62
N ALA A 766 -36.98 -24.92 -19.91
CA ALA A 766 -37.60 -25.25 -21.21
C ALA A 766 -38.83 -24.40 -21.58
N ALA A 767 -39.54 -23.87 -20.58
CA ALA A 767 -40.75 -23.08 -20.76
C ALA A 767 -40.51 -21.56 -20.69
N TRP A 768 -39.26 -21.11 -20.56
CA TRP A 768 -38.94 -19.69 -20.42
C TRP A 768 -39.02 -18.96 -21.76
N ASP A 769 -39.46 -17.71 -21.73
CA ASP A 769 -39.60 -16.87 -22.92
C ASP A 769 -38.24 -16.41 -23.48
N GLY A 770 -37.20 -16.39 -22.66
CA GLY A 770 -35.84 -16.03 -23.03
C GLY A 770 -34.80 -17.07 -22.60
N PRO A 771 -33.64 -17.14 -23.27
CA PRO A 771 -32.64 -18.17 -22.99
C PRO A 771 -31.76 -17.85 -21.78
N LEU A 772 -31.30 -18.91 -21.12
CA LEU A 772 -30.22 -18.90 -20.14
C LEU A 772 -29.10 -19.82 -20.65
N ALA A 773 -27.84 -19.42 -20.48
CA ALA A 773 -26.67 -20.15 -20.93
C ALA A 773 -25.73 -20.53 -19.77
N TRP A 774 -25.17 -21.74 -19.82
CA TRP A 774 -24.22 -22.28 -18.82
C TRP A 774 -23.10 -23.08 -19.51
N VAL A 775 -22.38 -22.43 -20.42
CA VAL A 775 -21.48 -23.10 -21.38
C VAL A 775 -20.46 -24.04 -20.74
N ASP A 776 -19.87 -23.65 -19.61
CA ASP A 776 -18.83 -24.45 -18.96
C ASP A 776 -19.40 -25.69 -18.26
N LEU A 777 -20.63 -25.62 -17.76
CA LEU A 777 -21.32 -26.80 -17.24
C LEU A 777 -21.67 -27.78 -18.38
N ALA A 778 -22.12 -27.28 -19.53
CA ALA A 778 -22.40 -28.13 -20.69
C ALA A 778 -21.13 -28.83 -21.19
N ARG A 779 -19.98 -28.12 -21.21
CA ARG A 779 -18.68 -28.71 -21.52
C ARG A 779 -18.27 -29.78 -20.49
N ALA A 780 -18.42 -29.50 -19.20
CA ALA A 780 -18.14 -30.45 -18.13
C ALA A 780 -19.05 -31.69 -18.20
N ALA A 781 -20.29 -31.54 -18.66
CA ALA A 781 -21.24 -32.62 -18.92
C ALA A 781 -20.92 -33.48 -20.16
N GLY A 782 -19.93 -33.06 -20.97
CA GLY A 782 -19.66 -33.67 -22.27
C GLY A 782 -20.77 -33.44 -23.31
N ALA A 783 -21.63 -32.43 -23.10
CA ALA A 783 -22.64 -32.00 -24.05
C ALA A 783 -22.04 -31.09 -25.14
N ASP A 784 -22.76 -30.92 -26.25
CA ASP A 784 -22.37 -30.00 -27.31
C ASP A 784 -22.60 -28.54 -26.88
N PRO A 785 -21.55 -27.71 -26.73
CA PRO A 785 -21.68 -26.33 -26.24
C PRO A 785 -22.31 -25.39 -27.27
N ALA A 786 -22.49 -25.81 -28.53
CA ALA A 786 -22.93 -24.94 -29.63
C ALA A 786 -24.24 -24.19 -29.35
N ARG A 787 -25.17 -24.79 -28.59
CA ARG A 787 -26.40 -24.12 -28.16
C ARG A 787 -26.09 -22.88 -27.29
N HIS A 788 -25.21 -23.03 -26.32
CA HIS A 788 -24.86 -21.98 -25.35
C HIS A 788 -23.97 -20.91 -25.99
N GLU A 789 -22.99 -21.31 -26.81
CA GLU A 789 -22.16 -20.38 -27.57
C GLU A 789 -23.00 -19.50 -28.50
N LYS A 790 -24.02 -20.08 -29.13
CA LYS A 790 -25.00 -19.33 -29.94
C LYS A 790 -25.81 -18.34 -29.10
N ILE A 791 -26.27 -18.73 -27.91
CA ILE A 791 -27.00 -17.82 -27.01
C ILE A 791 -26.11 -16.63 -26.61
N ILE A 792 -24.86 -16.90 -26.21
CA ILE A 792 -23.88 -15.88 -25.84
C ILE A 792 -23.68 -14.89 -27.00
N THR A 793 -23.50 -15.41 -28.22
CA THR A 793 -23.30 -14.59 -29.43
C THR A 793 -24.53 -13.75 -29.76
N ASP A 794 -25.72 -14.36 -29.73
CA ASP A 794 -26.96 -13.70 -30.14
C ASP A 794 -27.41 -12.63 -29.13
N TYR A 795 -27.07 -12.79 -27.85
CA TYR A 795 -27.52 -11.92 -26.76
C TYR A 795 -26.43 -10.97 -26.21
N GLY A 796 -25.21 -11.06 -26.74
CA GLY A 796 -24.08 -10.22 -26.36
C GLY A 796 -23.65 -10.40 -24.90
N LEU A 797 -23.62 -11.66 -24.46
CA LEU A 797 -23.26 -12.05 -23.08
C LEU A 797 -21.75 -12.18 -22.89
#